data_AF-A0A814ACV0-F1
#
_entry.id   AF-A0A814ACV0-F1
#
_cell.length_a   1.000
_cell.length_b   1.000
_cell.length_c   1.000
_cell.angle_alpha   90.00
_cell.angle_beta   90.00
_cell.angle_gamma   90.00
#
_symmetry.space_group_name_H-M   'P 1'
#
loop_
_entity.id
_entity.type
_entity.pdbx_description
1 polymer ?
#
loop_
_entity_poly.entity_id
_entity_poly.type
_entity_poly.pdbx_seq_one_letter_code
_entity_poly.pdbx_strand_id
1 'polypeptide(L)'
;MANYVSITSPQRETIVSDHKYRLRYFKTPAWCPYCEDYIWGSGNIGYQCTNCGDYFHVECTLVLTTGTCPGLNACHTNNRTLITYDTSISINDWTVSDVCEWLAVVNLYRYAPNFQSLKYDGEILLSLTDEQLKHDHIHDSYQRQAILDAIKELKTRDKYRPISFERFRTQLSTNNHGDNFICTTFYERRICDLCEKYLYGIIHQGLQCSRCGLVMHRQCSKLPSKRCIHTNKQLECHTIIGTDFNDQPIDSKTQLPIIITRLCQSLENIVQDNPILSLIDAYRFSIESARIAQLRKLINDNDIEKMDFKKMELSELASLVKISLKEPGIGIIPDENYEDFLNLVNAPTQVIQEFVCNYSMPFYVDFLKFMMCHIIKIWKLDYDLAMTNINQHHTVKPYEPERVVDKLVAIFKQLIFRPPWPMIMSHARNDKDHVHLLKRFIYEIDWNAERPPLNAFQQTPSINTLISQQQSLDKCPWFYNRQDNQLLTNKLSTKSVTINDGDYYVRFSTEASVSAPFTLVVQLDGQQRFIKICMNKQGQYGFSLNSCFFPTIQDLIEYYTHNSLSKHFPILNSDMKLAKPIRRDIFLSNIQHDDLDNYAIVLSNINDQNLLRIALLELTMKYNEMEHDCASLKIELDQIITYMSEIQRSTMAYGRIQIIYEKQMKLNRDHYLQCQKQTEKTEYDRSFKYLEQRVEHFITNLKGLNATFTEQQLKRDQLIKTLDERKTNMINYENKIATCMKILADKGVEQHEINNFLDLPNDEPWYLATINRETAHRLLKSCVEGTYLIRTSSTGLYALTLVHNNVIYDCRIGRDPNQNYAFRFVASNMDGNSFAYCDRSFRSLGELVTYYTEHSLAENNPDLNTCLTVPIKSHANIKI
;
A
#
# COMPACT_ATOMS: atom_id res chain seq x y z
N MET A 1 49.56 18.96 11.28
CA MET A 1 49.42 18.18 10.03
C MET A 1 48.65 16.92 10.38
N ALA A 2 47.33 16.92 10.23
CA ALA A 2 46.50 15.75 10.48
C ALA A 2 46.44 14.91 9.20
N ASN A 3 46.79 13.63 9.29
CA ASN A 3 46.77 12.68 8.19
C ASN A 3 45.31 12.37 7.82
N TYR A 4 44.79 12.95 6.73
CA TYR A 4 43.45 12.66 6.21
C TYR A 4 43.54 11.70 5.03
N VAL A 5 42.96 10.52 5.19
CA VAL A 5 42.94 9.44 4.19
C VAL A 5 42.11 9.86 2.96
N SER A 6 42.74 9.90 1.80
CA SER A 6 42.08 10.05 0.50
C SER A 6 41.49 8.71 0.06
N ILE A 7 40.17 8.53 0.21
CA ILE A 7 39.47 7.34 -0.28
C ILE A 7 38.91 7.67 -1.67
N THR A 8 39.68 7.42 -2.72
CA THR A 8 39.28 7.58 -4.13
C THR A 8 38.60 6.34 -4.72
N SER A 9 38.25 5.35 -3.90
CA SER A 9 37.43 4.18 -4.25
C SER A 9 36.99 3.49 -2.95
N PRO A 10 35.78 2.89 -2.86
CA PRO A 10 35.34 2.20 -1.65
C PRO A 10 36.21 0.96 -1.42
N GLN A 11 37.30 1.10 -0.68
CA GLN A 11 38.09 -0.03 -0.21
C GLN A 11 37.22 -0.84 0.76
N ARG A 12 37.26 -2.17 0.65
CA ARG A 12 36.41 -3.10 1.42
C ARG A 12 36.61 -3.01 2.94
N GLU A 13 37.72 -2.44 3.40
CA GLU A 13 38.02 -2.22 4.83
C GLU A 13 38.80 -0.92 5.03
N THR A 14 38.37 -0.08 5.98
CA THR A 14 39.08 1.13 6.43
C THR A 14 39.07 1.21 7.95
N ILE A 15 40.17 1.71 8.54
CA ILE A 15 40.30 1.91 9.99
C ILE A 15 40.32 3.41 10.26
N VAL A 16 39.37 3.88 11.07
CA VAL A 16 39.30 5.28 11.55
C VAL A 16 38.93 5.25 13.03
N SER A 17 39.72 5.91 13.89
CA SER A 17 39.41 6.09 15.32
C SER A 17 39.04 4.77 16.05
N ASP A 18 39.87 3.73 15.90
CA ASP A 18 39.68 2.36 16.45
C ASP A 18 38.46 1.57 15.92
N HIS A 19 37.64 2.15 15.05
CA HIS A 19 36.60 1.44 14.32
C HIS A 19 37.18 0.81 13.04
N LYS A 20 36.90 -0.49 12.82
CA LYS A 20 37.22 -1.21 11.58
C LYS A 20 35.95 -1.40 10.75
N TYR A 21 35.78 -0.60 9.71
CA TYR A 21 34.56 -0.56 8.90
C TYR A 21 34.55 -1.58 7.79
N ARG A 22 33.40 -2.24 7.59
CA ARG A 22 33.11 -3.13 6.47
C ARG A 22 31.79 -2.73 5.83
N LEU A 23 31.77 -2.64 4.50
CA LEU A 23 30.56 -2.27 3.75
C LEU A 23 29.45 -3.32 3.92
N ARG A 24 28.21 -2.85 4.08
CA ARG A 24 27.02 -3.70 4.22
C ARG A 24 25.85 -3.14 3.42
N TYR A 25 25.01 -4.04 2.95
CA TYR A 25 23.72 -3.73 2.35
C TYR A 25 22.60 -4.01 3.33
N PHE A 26 21.59 -3.14 3.33
CA PHE A 26 20.51 -3.13 4.31
C PHE A 26 19.19 -3.38 3.58
N LYS A 27 18.45 -4.41 3.98
CA LYS A 27 17.07 -4.61 3.50
C LYS A 27 16.11 -3.69 4.27
N THR A 28 16.26 -3.68 5.58
CA THR A 28 15.51 -2.85 6.52
C THR A 28 16.40 -1.73 7.04
N PRO A 29 15.83 -0.58 7.46
CA PRO A 29 16.62 0.53 7.97
C PRO A 29 17.49 0.15 9.19
N ALA A 30 18.72 0.68 9.25
CA ALA A 30 19.65 0.47 10.35
C ALA A 30 19.78 1.74 11.20
N TRP A 31 20.00 1.63 12.50
CA TRP A 31 20.20 2.80 13.36
C TRP A 31 21.67 3.23 13.40
N CYS A 32 21.95 4.50 13.10
CA CYS A 32 23.29 5.08 13.26
C CYS A 32 23.41 5.76 14.63
N PRO A 33 24.22 5.24 15.58
CA PRO A 33 24.33 5.83 16.92
C PRO A 33 25.11 7.15 16.93
N TYR A 34 25.86 7.47 15.87
CA TYR A 34 26.59 8.74 15.79
C TYR A 34 25.69 9.93 15.51
N CYS A 35 24.80 9.81 14.52
CA CYS A 35 23.90 10.91 14.14
C CYS A 35 22.48 10.74 14.68
N GLU A 36 22.19 9.62 15.35
CA GLU A 36 20.88 9.28 15.90
C GLU A 36 19.77 9.29 14.83
N ASP A 37 20.10 8.71 13.66
CA ASP A 37 19.19 8.65 12.53
C ASP A 37 19.33 7.34 11.76
N TYR A 38 18.35 7.02 10.91
CA TYR A 38 18.30 5.77 10.19
C TYR A 38 19.11 5.79 8.89
N ILE A 39 19.82 4.69 8.65
CA ILE A 39 20.45 4.33 7.39
C ILE A 39 19.41 3.55 6.60
N TRP A 40 18.99 4.06 5.44
CA TRP A 40 18.00 3.43 4.58
C TRP A 40 18.31 3.72 3.11
N GLY A 41 17.76 2.93 2.20
CA GLY A 41 17.96 3.08 0.75
C GLY A 41 18.56 1.84 0.09
N SER A 42 18.76 1.92 -1.22
CA SER A 42 19.47 0.92 -2.00
C SER A 42 20.96 1.27 -2.12
N GLY A 43 21.82 0.26 -2.23
CA GLY A 43 23.23 0.47 -2.54
C GLY A 43 24.20 0.60 -1.38
N ASN A 44 25.28 1.33 -1.63
CA ASN A 44 26.38 1.55 -0.70
C ASN A 44 26.07 2.70 0.28
N ILE A 45 25.14 2.46 1.21
CA ILE A 45 24.58 3.51 2.08
C ILE A 45 25.12 3.51 3.51
N GLY A 46 25.88 2.49 3.94
CA GLY A 46 26.45 2.45 5.28
C GLY A 46 27.50 1.35 5.50
N TYR A 47 28.23 1.49 6.60
CA TYR A 47 29.27 0.58 7.04
C TYR A 47 28.92 -0.05 8.38
N GLN A 48 29.37 -1.29 8.60
CA GLN A 48 29.38 -1.95 9.90
C GLN A 48 30.76 -1.89 10.51
N CYS A 49 30.86 -1.52 11.78
CA CYS A 49 32.10 -1.68 12.54
C CYS A 49 32.25 -3.15 12.99
N THR A 50 33.34 -3.80 12.60
CA THR A 50 33.64 -5.19 12.99
C THR A 50 34.04 -5.36 14.45
N ASN A 51 34.38 -4.26 15.14
CA ASN A 51 34.72 -4.28 16.56
C ASN A 51 33.48 -4.17 17.46
N CYS A 52 32.64 -3.14 17.27
CA CYS A 52 31.45 -2.93 18.10
C CYS A 52 30.15 -3.51 17.54
N GLY A 53 30.11 -3.85 16.24
CA GLY A 53 28.93 -4.38 15.57
C GLY A 53 27.93 -3.33 15.07
N ASP A 54 28.11 -2.05 15.43
CA ASP A 54 27.21 -0.97 15.01
C ASP A 54 27.35 -0.56 13.55
N TYR A 55 26.30 0.10 13.06
CA TYR A 55 26.19 0.59 11.69
C TYR A 55 26.27 2.11 11.64
N PHE A 56 26.93 2.64 10.62
CA PHE A 56 27.15 4.08 10.44
C PHE A 56 26.88 4.49 8.99
N HIS A 57 26.29 5.66 8.76
CA HIS A 57 26.23 6.24 7.42
C HIS A 57 27.65 6.46 6.88
N VAL A 58 27.81 6.37 5.56
CA VAL A 58 29.09 6.62 4.88
C VAL A 58 29.68 7.96 5.31
N GLU A 59 28.88 9.02 5.34
CA GLU A 59 29.29 10.37 5.72
C GLU A 59 29.70 10.47 7.20
N CYS A 60 29.01 9.75 8.09
CA CYS A 60 29.29 9.76 9.52
C CYS A 60 30.68 9.15 9.81
N THR A 61 31.09 8.11 9.07
CA THR A 61 32.42 7.51 9.20
C THR A 61 33.57 8.47 8.87
N LEU A 62 33.30 9.50 8.06
CA LEU A 62 34.32 10.44 7.59
C LEU A 62 34.58 11.57 8.60
N VAL A 63 33.67 11.77 9.57
CA VAL A 63 33.72 12.87 10.55
C VAL A 63 34.08 12.36 11.96
N LEU A 64 33.94 11.05 12.22
CA LEU A 64 34.32 10.36 13.46
C LEU A 64 35.83 10.49 13.75
N THR A 65 36.24 11.65 14.26
CA THR A 65 37.63 12.01 14.53
C THR A 65 37.97 11.98 16.03
N THR A 66 36.99 11.77 16.91
CA THR A 66 37.13 11.96 18.36
C THR A 66 36.54 10.86 19.26
N GLY A 67 35.80 9.88 18.72
CA GLY A 67 35.19 8.80 19.51
C GLY A 67 36.01 7.52 19.48
N THR A 68 36.33 6.94 20.64
CA THR A 68 36.95 5.62 20.77
C THR A 68 35.91 4.51 20.62
N CYS A 69 36.22 3.48 19.84
CA CYS A 69 35.33 2.34 19.66
C CYS A 69 35.06 1.63 21.01
N PRO A 70 33.78 1.40 21.39
CA PRO A 70 33.45 0.78 22.67
C PRO A 70 33.75 -0.73 22.74
N GLY A 71 34.16 -1.37 21.63
CA GLY A 71 34.54 -2.79 21.58
C GLY A 71 33.38 -3.78 21.48
N LEU A 72 33.70 -5.08 21.57
CA LEU A 72 32.75 -6.20 21.41
C LEU A 72 31.60 -6.12 22.44
N ASN A 73 30.36 -6.38 22.00
CA ASN A 73 29.09 -6.33 22.76
C ASN A 73 28.51 -4.93 23.06
N ALA A 74 29.07 -3.87 22.49
CA ALA A 74 28.52 -2.52 22.62
C ALA A 74 27.44 -2.16 21.58
N CYS A 75 27.06 -3.09 20.69
CA CYS A 75 26.08 -2.83 19.64
C CYS A 75 24.75 -2.34 20.22
N HIS A 76 24.28 -1.22 19.67
CA HIS A 76 23.04 -0.56 20.05
C HIS A 76 21.86 -1.54 19.96
N THR A 77 20.94 -1.50 20.93
CA THR A 77 19.80 -2.43 21.04
C THR A 77 19.00 -2.51 19.74
N ASN A 78 18.70 -1.37 19.12
CA ASN A 78 18.02 -1.26 17.83
C ASN A 78 18.69 -1.97 16.65
N ASN A 79 19.99 -2.30 16.75
CA ASN A 79 20.77 -2.94 15.71
C ASN A 79 20.99 -4.45 15.94
N ARG A 80 20.66 -4.98 17.12
CA ARG A 80 21.02 -6.37 17.51
C ARG A 80 20.34 -7.46 16.68
N THR A 81 19.14 -7.20 16.17
CA THR A 81 18.37 -8.15 15.35
C THR A 81 18.44 -7.84 13.85
N LEU A 82 19.25 -6.86 13.44
CA LEU A 82 19.30 -6.39 12.07
C LEU A 82 20.04 -7.38 11.16
N ILE A 83 19.37 -7.85 10.11
CA ILE A 83 19.98 -8.69 9.07
C ILE A 83 20.59 -7.79 7.99
N THR A 84 21.89 -7.93 7.77
CA THR A 84 22.63 -7.22 6.72
C THR A 84 23.25 -8.19 5.72
N TYR A 85 23.53 -7.70 4.52
CA TYR A 85 23.91 -8.52 3.38
C TYR A 85 25.26 -8.06 2.81
N ASP A 86 26.00 -8.99 2.21
CA ASP A 86 27.25 -8.71 1.50
C ASP A 86 27.02 -8.24 0.06
N THR A 87 25.79 -8.35 -0.46
CA THR A 87 25.38 -7.96 -1.83
C THR A 87 24.14 -7.06 -1.84
N SER A 88 24.00 -6.22 -2.86
CA SER A 88 22.83 -5.34 -3.03
C SER A 88 21.52 -6.13 -3.16
N ILE A 89 20.47 -5.61 -2.54
CA ILE A 89 19.12 -6.17 -2.59
C ILE A 89 18.27 -5.26 -3.48
N SER A 90 17.51 -5.86 -4.39
CA SER A 90 16.60 -5.09 -5.23
C SER A 90 15.42 -4.59 -4.41
N ILE A 91 15.00 -3.35 -4.65
CA ILE A 91 13.77 -2.82 -4.04
C ILE A 91 12.56 -3.64 -4.50
N ASN A 92 12.58 -4.26 -5.69
CA ASN A 92 11.50 -5.16 -6.14
C ASN A 92 11.28 -6.36 -5.20
N ASP A 93 12.29 -6.76 -4.43
CA ASP A 93 12.20 -7.89 -3.49
C ASP A 93 11.66 -7.46 -2.09
N TRP A 94 11.23 -6.20 -1.96
CA TRP A 94 10.66 -5.68 -0.72
C TRP A 94 9.22 -6.16 -0.52
N THR A 95 8.95 -6.69 0.66
CA THR A 95 7.61 -7.04 1.10
C THR A 95 6.84 -5.80 1.53
N VAL A 96 5.52 -5.92 1.69
CA VAL A 96 4.66 -4.87 2.28
C VAL A 96 5.19 -4.40 3.65
N SER A 97 5.74 -5.31 4.46
CA SER A 97 6.32 -4.96 5.76
C SER A 97 7.57 -4.09 5.61
N ASP A 98 8.44 -4.40 4.64
CA ASP A 98 9.65 -3.62 4.37
C ASP A 98 9.28 -2.20 3.92
N VAL A 99 8.24 -2.07 3.07
CA VAL A 99 7.70 -0.77 2.65
C VAL A 99 7.16 0.04 3.83
N CYS A 100 6.44 -0.59 4.77
CA CYS A 100 5.93 0.07 5.96
C CYS A 100 7.06 0.55 6.90
N GLU A 101 8.11 -0.25 7.08
CA GLU A 101 9.29 0.15 7.87
C GLU A 101 10.05 1.30 7.20
N TRP A 102 10.19 1.26 5.87
CA TRP A 102 10.75 2.38 5.10
C TRP A 102 9.91 3.65 5.26
N LEU A 103 8.59 3.57 5.09
CA LEU A 103 7.67 4.69 5.32
C LEU A 103 7.83 5.30 6.72
N ALA A 104 8.12 4.47 7.72
CA ALA A 104 8.35 4.96 9.07
C ALA A 104 9.61 5.82 9.19
N VAL A 105 10.74 5.35 8.64
CA VAL A 105 12.02 6.09 8.75
C VAL A 105 12.11 7.31 7.84
N VAL A 106 11.32 7.37 6.76
CA VAL A 106 11.14 8.61 5.96
C VAL A 106 10.05 9.53 6.52
N ASN A 107 9.55 9.24 7.73
CA ASN A 107 8.55 10.02 8.46
C ASN A 107 7.21 10.18 7.70
N LEU A 108 6.81 9.11 7.02
CA LEU A 108 5.54 8.91 6.31
C LEU A 108 4.73 7.74 6.92
N TYR A 109 5.02 7.32 8.15
CA TYR A 109 4.39 6.16 8.83
C TYR A 109 2.85 6.24 8.87
N ARG A 110 2.25 7.43 8.83
CA ARG A 110 0.79 7.57 8.82
C ARG A 110 0.10 7.01 7.58
N TYR A 111 0.84 6.83 6.49
CA TYR A 111 0.34 6.13 5.30
C TYR A 111 0.59 4.62 5.36
N ALA A 112 1.40 4.12 6.30
CA ALA A 112 1.70 2.70 6.40
C ALA A 112 0.45 1.81 6.52
N PRO A 113 -0.60 2.14 7.32
CA PRO A 113 -1.82 1.34 7.35
C PRO A 113 -2.56 1.31 6.01
N ASN A 114 -2.59 2.44 5.28
CA ASN A 114 -3.22 2.51 3.96
C ASN A 114 -2.43 1.66 2.94
N PHE A 115 -1.11 1.81 2.90
CA PHE A 115 -0.22 1.05 2.02
C PHE A 115 -0.27 -0.45 2.33
N GLN A 116 -0.38 -0.82 3.61
CA GLN A 116 -0.56 -2.19 4.05
C GLN A 116 -1.91 -2.77 3.61
N SER A 117 -3.00 -2.00 3.74
CA SER A 117 -4.34 -2.43 3.30
C SER A 117 -4.43 -2.62 1.77
N LEU A 118 -3.71 -1.78 1.02
CA LEU A 118 -3.61 -1.85 -0.44
C LEU A 118 -2.54 -2.84 -0.92
N LYS A 119 -1.83 -3.49 0.01
CA LYS A 119 -0.75 -4.47 -0.25
C LYS A 119 0.36 -3.95 -1.16
N TYR A 120 0.78 -2.70 -0.95
CA TYR A 120 1.89 -2.13 -1.71
C TYR A 120 3.22 -2.77 -1.31
N ASP A 121 3.81 -3.51 -2.23
CA ASP A 121 5.15 -4.09 -2.13
C ASP A 121 6.18 -3.21 -2.88
N GLY A 122 7.41 -3.69 -2.97
CA GLY A 122 8.49 -2.98 -3.63
C GLY A 122 8.27 -2.69 -5.12
N GLU A 123 7.61 -3.61 -5.84
CA GLU A 123 7.30 -3.44 -7.26
C GLU A 123 6.28 -2.32 -7.45
N ILE A 124 5.18 -2.38 -6.71
CA ILE A 124 4.13 -1.34 -6.74
C ILE A 124 4.72 0.01 -6.31
N LEU A 125 5.51 0.03 -5.23
CA LEU A 125 6.15 1.24 -4.72
C LEU A 125 6.97 1.95 -5.81
N LEU A 126 7.67 1.20 -6.67
CA LEU A 126 8.47 1.75 -7.75
C LEU A 126 7.65 2.21 -8.96
N SER A 127 6.44 1.70 -9.18
CA SER A 127 5.56 2.14 -10.26
C SER A 127 4.56 3.22 -9.87
N LEU A 128 4.51 3.64 -8.59
CA LEU A 128 3.54 4.64 -8.10
C LEU A 128 3.64 5.99 -8.82
N THR A 129 2.47 6.53 -9.17
CA THR A 129 2.29 7.86 -9.79
C THR A 129 1.40 8.77 -8.94
N ASP A 130 1.36 10.07 -9.27
CA ASP A 130 0.49 11.04 -8.59
C ASP A 130 -0.99 10.68 -8.74
N GLU A 131 -1.38 10.20 -9.92
CA GLU A 131 -2.76 9.80 -10.24
C GLU A 131 -3.19 8.59 -9.41
N GLN A 132 -2.31 7.60 -9.25
CA GLN A 132 -2.60 6.42 -8.42
C GLN A 132 -2.78 6.81 -6.95
N LEU A 133 -1.90 7.66 -6.40
CA LEU A 133 -2.04 8.16 -5.04
C LEU A 133 -3.32 8.97 -4.84
N LYS A 134 -3.76 9.71 -5.87
CA LYS A 134 -5.02 10.46 -5.86
C LYS A 134 -6.25 9.53 -5.89
N HIS A 135 -6.18 8.46 -6.67
CA HIS A 135 -7.20 7.39 -6.68
C HIS A 135 -7.29 6.72 -5.30
N ASP A 136 -6.15 6.51 -4.66
CA ASP A 136 -6.03 5.83 -3.37
C ASP A 136 -6.25 6.76 -2.15
N HIS A 137 -7.11 7.77 -2.36
CA HIS A 137 -7.61 8.71 -1.35
C HIS A 137 -6.60 9.65 -0.69
N ILE A 138 -5.46 9.92 -1.35
CA ILE A 138 -4.50 10.96 -0.92
C ILE A 138 -4.69 12.22 -1.78
N HIS A 139 -5.62 13.08 -1.39
CA HIS A 139 -6.03 14.24 -2.21
C HIS A 139 -5.15 15.48 -2.06
N ASP A 140 -4.38 15.62 -0.98
CA ASP A 140 -3.46 16.75 -0.79
C ASP A 140 -2.23 16.62 -1.72
N SER A 141 -2.02 17.62 -2.57
CA SER A 141 -0.94 17.63 -3.57
C SER A 141 0.46 17.72 -2.94
N TYR A 142 0.62 18.44 -1.82
CA TYR A 142 1.88 18.51 -1.09
C TYR A 142 2.23 17.14 -0.51
N GLN A 143 1.24 16.44 0.06
CA GLN A 143 1.44 15.11 0.64
C GLN A 143 1.81 14.07 -0.43
N ARG A 144 1.09 14.04 -1.57
CA ARG A 144 1.45 13.13 -2.68
C ARG A 144 2.85 13.39 -3.19
N GLN A 145 3.21 14.65 -3.41
CA GLN A 145 4.53 15.00 -3.89
C GLN A 145 5.64 14.65 -2.89
N ALA A 146 5.40 14.79 -1.58
CA ALA A 146 6.35 14.37 -0.55
C ALA A 146 6.62 12.85 -0.59
N ILE A 147 5.58 12.04 -0.83
CA ILE A 147 5.72 10.58 -1.03
C ILE A 147 6.55 10.30 -2.28
N LEU A 148 6.23 10.94 -3.41
CA LEU A 148 6.93 10.74 -4.67
C LEU A 148 8.40 11.18 -4.61
N ASP A 149 8.70 12.28 -3.89
CA ASP A 149 10.07 12.76 -3.69
C ASP A 149 10.89 11.78 -2.84
N ALA A 150 10.28 11.14 -1.83
CA ALA A 150 10.92 10.07 -1.05
C ALA A 150 11.18 8.81 -1.90
N ILE A 151 10.22 8.38 -2.75
CA ILE A 151 10.39 7.26 -3.69
C ILE A 151 11.47 7.57 -4.72
N LYS A 152 11.52 8.81 -5.22
CA LYS A 152 12.55 9.24 -6.16
C LYS A 152 13.94 9.13 -5.55
N GLU A 153 14.12 9.58 -4.31
CA GLU A 153 15.39 9.39 -3.60
C GLU A 153 15.72 7.90 -3.45
N LEU A 154 14.76 7.07 -3.06
CA LEU A 154 14.96 5.63 -2.90
C LEU A 154 15.50 4.97 -4.19
N LYS A 155 15.04 5.44 -5.36
CA LYS A 155 15.50 5.00 -6.69
C LYS A 155 16.89 5.54 -7.08
N THR A 156 17.21 6.77 -6.68
CA THR A 156 18.41 7.46 -7.17
C THR A 156 19.59 7.43 -6.20
N ARG A 157 19.38 6.98 -4.95
CA ARG A 157 20.42 6.95 -3.90
C ARG A 157 21.64 6.11 -4.29
N ASP A 158 21.47 5.12 -5.16
CA ASP A 158 22.55 4.29 -5.73
C ASP A 158 23.41 4.99 -6.80
N LYS A 159 22.92 6.09 -7.41
CA LYS A 159 23.48 6.66 -8.66
C LYS A 159 24.18 8.02 -8.50
N TYR A 160 24.20 8.62 -7.30
CA TYR A 160 24.76 9.94 -7.11
C TYR A 160 25.85 9.98 -6.04
N ARG A 161 26.90 10.74 -6.39
CA ARG A 161 28.16 10.93 -5.66
C ARG A 161 27.96 10.99 -4.14
N PRO A 162 28.87 10.41 -3.32
CA PRO A 162 29.04 10.89 -1.96
C PRO A 162 29.16 12.41 -2.04
N ILE A 163 28.41 13.13 -1.22
CA ILE A 163 28.34 14.60 -1.20
C ILE A 163 29.74 15.12 -1.49
N SER A 164 29.91 15.94 -2.55
CA SER A 164 31.24 16.36 -3.04
C SER A 164 32.16 16.70 -1.85
N PHE A 165 33.08 15.78 -1.55
CA PHE A 165 33.93 15.87 -0.38
C PHE A 165 34.84 17.12 -0.45
N GLU A 166 35.02 17.68 -1.65
CA GLU A 166 35.72 18.94 -1.89
C GLU A 166 34.99 20.17 -1.31
N ARG A 167 33.64 20.18 -1.28
CA ARG A 167 32.88 21.22 -0.58
C ARG A 167 33.02 21.11 0.95
N PHE A 168 33.10 19.89 1.49
CA PHE A 168 33.35 19.64 2.92
C PHE A 168 34.75 20.08 3.36
N ARG A 169 35.77 19.90 2.49
CA ARG A 169 37.17 20.18 2.81
C ARG A 169 37.48 21.67 3.03
N THR A 170 36.72 22.57 2.41
CA THR A 170 36.98 24.02 2.42
C THR A 170 36.23 24.79 3.51
N GLN A 171 35.31 24.15 4.24
CA GLN A 171 34.45 24.80 5.25
C GLN A 171 34.58 24.18 6.65
N LEU A 172 35.75 23.66 7.01
CA LEU A 172 36.05 23.16 8.35
C LEU A 172 36.13 24.33 9.35
N SER A 173 34.98 24.80 9.80
CA SER A 173 34.83 25.44 11.11
C SER A 173 34.10 24.49 12.03
N THR A 174 34.50 24.44 13.30
CA THR A 174 33.74 23.78 14.37
C THR A 174 32.25 24.11 14.23
N ASN A 175 31.39 23.10 14.28
CA ASN A 175 29.94 23.23 14.16
C ASN A 175 29.38 24.11 15.29
N ASN A 176 29.36 25.43 15.09
CA ASN A 176 28.91 26.39 16.10
C ASN A 176 27.38 26.56 16.14
N HIS A 177 26.59 25.67 15.49
CA HIS A 177 25.13 25.68 15.61
C HIS A 177 24.65 25.01 16.90
N GLY A 178 25.44 24.11 17.51
CA GLY A 178 25.12 23.45 18.79
C GLY A 178 23.67 22.95 18.86
N ASP A 179 23.03 23.15 20.01
CA ASP A 179 21.65 22.76 20.28
C ASP A 179 20.60 23.75 19.74
N ASN A 180 21.00 24.70 18.88
CA ASN A 180 20.05 25.68 18.32
C ASN A 180 19.19 25.09 17.18
N PHE A 181 19.41 23.84 16.80
CA PHE A 181 18.57 23.14 15.82
C PHE A 181 17.29 22.66 16.49
N ILE A 182 16.16 23.17 16.01
CA ILE A 182 14.83 22.78 16.46
C ILE A 182 14.22 21.87 15.39
N CYS A 183 13.52 20.83 15.81
CA CYS A 183 12.74 19.99 14.92
C CYS A 183 11.57 20.78 14.36
N THR A 184 11.52 20.96 13.05
CA THR A 184 10.58 21.89 12.40
C THR A 184 9.71 21.16 11.40
N THR A 185 8.43 21.51 11.40
CA THR A 185 7.48 21.12 10.34
C THR A 185 7.41 22.20 9.28
N PHE A 186 7.70 21.81 8.05
CA PHE A 186 7.63 22.68 6.88
C PHE A 186 6.35 22.37 6.10
N TYR A 187 5.65 23.41 5.63
CA TYR A 187 4.42 23.29 4.83
C TYR A 187 4.65 23.39 3.33
N GLU A 188 5.91 23.55 2.95
CA GLU A 188 6.37 23.55 1.58
C GLU A 188 7.54 22.57 1.46
N ARG A 189 7.84 22.16 0.23
CA ARG A 189 8.96 21.25 -0.02
C ARG A 189 10.26 21.99 0.21
N ARG A 190 10.99 21.59 1.25
CA ARG A 190 12.28 22.18 1.62
C ARG A 190 13.42 21.25 1.28
N ILE A 191 14.53 21.87 0.90
CA ILE A 191 15.77 21.21 0.55
C ILE A 191 16.75 21.45 1.70
N CYS A 192 17.54 20.43 2.04
CA CYS A 192 18.62 20.54 3.00
C CYS A 192 19.74 21.42 2.45
N ASP A 193 20.15 22.42 3.21
CA ASP A 193 21.20 23.38 2.83
C ASP A 193 22.61 22.76 2.75
N LEU A 194 22.80 21.53 3.24
CA LEU A 194 24.08 20.80 3.17
C LEU A 194 24.13 19.83 1.99
N CYS A 195 23.16 18.93 1.87
CA CYS A 195 23.19 17.85 0.87
C CYS A 195 22.39 18.17 -0.40
N GLU A 196 21.66 19.29 -0.42
CA GLU A 196 20.82 19.72 -1.55
C GLU A 196 19.71 18.72 -1.95
N LYS A 197 19.31 17.83 -1.02
CA LYS A 197 18.18 16.90 -1.18
C LYS A 197 16.96 17.34 -0.40
N TYR A 198 15.78 16.90 -0.83
CA TYR A 198 14.52 17.18 -0.12
C TYR A 198 14.50 16.59 1.29
N LEU A 199 13.91 17.32 2.23
CA LEU A 199 13.52 16.78 3.53
C LEU A 199 12.32 15.84 3.36
N TYR A 200 12.34 14.69 4.04
CA TYR A 200 11.32 13.65 3.88
C TYR A 200 10.24 13.75 4.97
N GLY A 201 9.04 13.32 4.64
CA GLY A 201 7.89 13.34 5.55
C GLY A 201 7.00 14.57 5.36
N ILE A 202 6.05 14.72 6.27
CA ILE A 202 4.99 15.75 6.22
C ILE A 202 4.83 16.52 7.53
N ILE A 203 5.51 16.07 8.58
CA ILE A 203 5.66 16.70 9.89
C ILE A 203 7.10 16.45 10.29
N HIS A 204 7.78 17.38 10.95
CA HIS A 204 9.15 17.15 11.45
C HIS A 204 10.14 16.66 10.38
N GLN A 205 10.07 17.21 9.17
CA GLN A 205 10.83 16.71 8.03
C GLN A 205 12.34 16.92 8.20
N GLY A 206 12.73 17.88 9.03
CA GLY A 206 14.12 18.17 9.34
C GLY A 206 14.25 19.16 10.48
N LEU A 207 15.45 19.73 10.58
CA LEU A 207 15.83 20.66 11.63
C LEU A 207 16.01 22.06 11.04
N GLN A 208 15.54 23.08 11.73
CA GLN A 208 15.85 24.48 11.44
C GLN A 208 16.63 25.09 12.59
N CYS A 209 17.75 25.76 12.28
CA CYS A 209 18.45 26.55 13.29
C CYS A 209 17.63 27.78 13.68
N SER A 210 17.29 27.92 14.96
CA SER A 210 16.53 29.06 15.51
C SER A 210 17.23 30.41 15.38
N ARG A 211 18.55 30.43 15.15
CA ARG A 211 19.32 31.67 15.04
C ARG A 211 19.51 32.12 13.60
N CYS A 212 19.88 31.21 12.70
CA CYS A 212 20.29 31.56 11.34
C CYS A 212 19.32 31.08 10.25
N GLY A 213 18.33 30.27 10.61
CA GLY A 213 17.33 29.74 9.67
C GLY A 213 17.83 28.60 8.77
N LEU A 214 19.06 28.13 8.96
CA LEU A 214 19.65 27.01 8.23
C LEU A 214 18.82 25.73 8.41
N VAL A 215 18.49 25.07 7.31
CA VAL A 215 17.62 23.89 7.26
C VAL A 215 18.41 22.64 6.88
N MET A 216 18.32 21.60 7.70
CA MET A 216 19.13 20.38 7.56
C MET A 216 18.30 19.11 7.81
N HIS A 217 18.70 17.98 7.21
CA HIS A 217 18.29 16.67 7.72
C HIS A 217 18.86 16.44 9.13
N ARG A 218 18.26 15.52 9.90
CA ARG A 218 18.78 15.08 11.22
C ARG A 218 20.22 14.58 11.11
N GLN A 219 20.52 13.70 10.16
CA GLN A 219 21.90 13.28 9.86
C GLN A 219 22.83 14.45 9.47
N CYS A 220 22.35 15.41 8.68
CA CYS A 220 23.16 16.50 8.13
C CYS A 220 23.55 17.53 9.19
N SER A 221 22.73 17.75 10.22
CA SER A 221 23.02 18.72 11.29
C SER A 221 24.22 18.31 12.15
N LYS A 222 24.53 17.01 12.20
CA LYS A 222 25.68 16.45 12.93
C LYS A 222 26.99 16.50 12.12
N LEU A 223 26.93 16.89 10.84
CA LEU A 223 28.10 17.06 9.97
C LEU A 223 28.58 18.52 9.95
N PRO A 224 29.88 18.79 9.70
CA PRO A 224 30.42 20.14 9.66
C PRO A 224 29.68 21.04 8.65
N SER A 225 29.36 22.26 9.05
CA SER A 225 28.55 23.21 8.27
C SER A 225 29.06 24.64 8.40
N LYS A 226 28.49 25.56 7.59
CA LYS A 226 28.81 26.99 7.64
C LYS A 226 28.59 27.54 9.06
N ARG A 227 29.40 28.51 9.51
CA ARG A 227 29.19 29.16 10.82
C ARG A 227 27.79 29.75 10.96
N CYS A 228 27.20 29.60 12.15
CA CYS A 228 25.92 30.22 12.50
C CYS A 228 26.04 31.75 12.52
N ILE A 229 25.22 32.43 11.72
CA ILE A 229 25.09 33.89 11.70
C ILE A 229 23.66 34.24 12.12
N HIS A 230 23.50 34.98 13.20
CA HIS A 230 22.18 35.35 13.69
C HIS A 230 21.42 36.21 12.68
N THR A 231 20.15 35.86 12.44
CA THR A 231 19.24 36.63 11.58
C THR A 231 18.03 37.08 12.39
N ASN A 232 17.61 38.33 12.20
CA ASN A 232 16.41 38.88 12.86
C ASN A 232 15.10 38.51 12.13
N LYS A 233 15.11 37.44 11.32
CA LYS A 233 13.91 37.02 10.57
C LYS A 233 13.05 36.13 11.45
N GLN A 234 11.73 36.29 11.34
CA GLN A 234 10.79 35.33 11.91
C GLN A 234 10.92 34.01 11.13
N LEU A 235 11.32 32.94 11.82
CA LEU A 235 11.55 31.62 11.25
C LEU A 235 10.36 30.70 11.53
N GLU A 236 10.23 29.61 10.76
CA GLU A 236 9.16 28.63 10.94
C GLU A 236 9.25 27.88 12.25
N CYS A 237 10.43 27.79 12.86
CA CYS A 237 10.64 27.26 14.21
C CYS A 237 10.24 28.23 15.34
N HIS A 238 9.85 29.47 15.04
CA HIS A 238 9.42 30.46 16.04
C HIS A 238 7.89 30.60 16.10
N THR A 239 7.17 29.52 15.79
CA THR A 239 5.71 29.48 15.84
C THR A 239 5.24 28.89 17.15
N ILE A 240 4.18 29.46 17.74
CA ILE A 240 3.57 28.92 18.97
C ILE A 240 3.15 27.46 18.79
N ILE A 241 2.55 27.16 17.64
CA ILE A 241 2.31 25.78 17.19
C ILE A 241 3.65 25.19 16.75
N GLY A 242 4.17 24.22 17.50
CA GLY A 242 5.46 23.56 17.23
C GLY A 242 6.49 23.70 18.34
N THR A 243 6.35 24.69 19.23
CA THR A 243 7.10 24.74 20.49
C THR A 243 6.60 23.64 21.44
N ASP A 244 7.46 23.13 22.32
CA ASP A 244 7.07 22.16 23.32
C ASP A 244 6.00 22.70 24.27
N PHE A 245 5.11 21.81 24.74
CA PHE A 245 3.93 22.19 25.50
C PHE A 245 4.23 23.01 26.76
N ASN A 246 5.36 22.75 27.42
CA ASN A 246 5.77 23.47 28.64
C ASN A 246 6.20 24.92 28.36
N ASP A 247 6.63 25.21 27.14
CA ASP A 247 7.11 26.54 26.73
C ASP A 247 6.01 27.37 26.05
N GLN A 248 4.82 26.80 25.86
CA GLN A 248 3.68 27.49 25.29
C GLN A 248 2.96 28.36 26.35
N PRO A 249 2.29 29.45 25.93
CA PRO A 249 1.47 30.24 26.84
C PRO A 249 0.38 29.39 27.50
N ILE A 250 0.21 29.54 28.81
CA ILE A 250 -0.67 28.71 29.63
C ILE A 250 -2.02 29.41 29.85
N ASP A 251 -3.11 28.66 29.78
CA ASP A 251 -4.45 29.11 30.16
C ASP A 251 -4.60 29.15 31.69
N SER A 252 -4.90 30.33 32.22
CA SER A 252 -5.11 30.58 33.65
C SER A 252 -6.10 29.62 34.33
N LYS A 253 -7.11 29.10 33.61
CA LYS A 253 -8.13 28.21 34.18
C LYS A 253 -7.71 26.76 34.25
N THR A 254 -7.05 26.27 33.20
CA THR A 254 -6.75 24.85 33.03
C THR A 254 -5.29 24.52 33.37
N GLN A 255 -4.41 25.51 33.45
CA GLN A 255 -2.96 25.35 33.61
C GLN A 255 -2.32 24.53 32.46
N LEU A 256 -2.96 24.55 31.28
CA LEU A 256 -2.53 23.84 30.07
C LEU A 256 -2.32 24.82 28.90
N PRO A 257 -1.67 24.40 27.79
CA PRO A 257 -1.42 25.28 26.65
C PRO A 257 -2.69 25.93 26.09
N ILE A 258 -2.72 27.27 26.09
CA ILE A 258 -3.91 28.06 25.80
C ILE A 258 -4.49 27.79 24.40
N ILE A 259 -3.62 27.51 23.44
CA ILE A 259 -4.04 27.26 22.06
C ILE A 259 -4.92 26.02 21.96
N ILE A 260 -4.53 24.92 22.61
CA ILE A 260 -5.29 23.67 22.55
C ILE A 260 -6.58 23.77 23.34
N THR A 261 -6.52 24.37 24.54
CA THR A 261 -7.71 24.48 25.39
C THR A 261 -8.79 25.32 24.73
N ARG A 262 -8.41 26.46 24.15
CA ARG A 262 -9.34 27.34 23.43
C ARG A 262 -9.87 26.74 22.14
N LEU A 263 -9.05 26.04 21.37
CA LEU A 263 -9.52 25.38 20.14
C LEU A 263 -10.53 24.27 20.45
N CYS A 264 -10.23 23.40 21.42
CA CYS A 264 -11.14 22.34 21.85
C CYS A 264 -12.46 22.90 22.41
N GLN A 265 -12.41 23.91 23.27
CA GLN A 265 -13.62 24.58 23.78
C GLN A 265 -14.43 25.23 22.66
N SER A 266 -13.77 25.85 21.69
CA SER A 266 -14.46 26.52 20.57
C SER A 266 -15.15 25.50 19.66
N LEU A 267 -14.51 24.36 19.39
CA LEU A 267 -15.10 23.23 18.68
C LEU A 267 -16.34 22.68 19.40
N GLU A 268 -16.23 22.45 20.71
CA GLU A 268 -17.34 21.97 21.54
C GLU A 268 -18.52 22.96 21.50
N ASN A 269 -18.26 24.26 21.69
CA ASN A 269 -19.29 25.29 21.69
C ASN A 269 -20.02 25.43 20.34
N ILE A 270 -19.28 25.41 19.21
CA ILE A 270 -19.88 25.55 17.87
C ILE A 270 -20.88 24.42 17.57
N VAL A 271 -20.55 23.19 18.00
CA VAL A 271 -21.39 22.01 17.79
C VAL A 271 -22.57 21.98 18.77
N GLN A 272 -22.38 22.45 20.01
CA GLN A 272 -23.49 22.66 20.95
C GLN A 272 -24.50 23.71 20.44
N ASP A 273 -24.01 24.79 19.83
CA ASP A 273 -24.84 25.83 19.22
C ASP A 273 -25.54 25.34 17.93
N ASN A 274 -24.96 24.34 17.23
CA ASN A 274 -25.45 23.80 15.96
C ASN A 274 -25.49 22.25 15.97
N PRO A 275 -26.53 21.64 16.54
CA PRO A 275 -26.65 20.18 16.72
C PRO A 275 -27.00 19.43 15.43
N ILE A 276 -26.48 19.87 14.29
CA ILE A 276 -26.54 19.19 12.98
C ILE A 276 -25.12 18.77 12.55
N LEU A 277 -24.09 19.44 13.07
CA LEU A 277 -22.71 19.24 12.70
C LEU A 277 -22.10 18.04 13.44
N SER A 278 -21.43 17.13 12.73
CA SER A 278 -20.66 16.05 13.36
C SER A 278 -19.22 16.47 13.60
N LEU A 279 -18.83 16.54 14.88
CA LEU A 279 -17.46 16.86 15.28
C LEU A 279 -16.48 15.75 14.87
N ILE A 280 -16.93 14.50 14.82
CA ILE A 280 -16.13 13.35 14.37
C ILE A 280 -15.72 13.52 12.91
N ASP A 281 -16.66 13.91 12.06
CA ASP A 281 -16.37 14.12 10.64
C ASP A 281 -15.41 15.30 10.44
N ALA A 282 -15.52 16.36 11.25
CA ALA A 282 -14.57 17.48 11.20
C ALA A 282 -13.13 17.05 11.55
N TYR A 283 -12.95 16.15 12.52
CA TYR A 283 -11.63 15.59 12.82
C TYR A 283 -11.13 14.60 11.76
N ARG A 284 -12.03 13.88 11.11
CA ARG A 284 -11.72 12.89 10.07
C ARG A 284 -11.08 13.53 8.84
N PHE A 285 -11.61 14.66 8.38
CA PHE A 285 -11.06 15.36 7.21
C PHE A 285 -9.95 16.33 7.63
N SER A 286 -8.91 16.44 6.81
CA SER A 286 -7.86 17.44 7.00
C SER A 286 -7.95 18.45 5.87
N ILE A 287 -7.87 19.73 6.21
CA ILE A 287 -7.78 20.80 5.21
C ILE A 287 -6.42 20.77 4.50
N GLU A 288 -6.31 21.47 3.37
CA GLU A 288 -5.07 21.54 2.59
C GLU A 288 -3.90 22.12 3.39
N SER A 289 -2.71 21.54 3.22
CA SER A 289 -1.49 21.96 3.93
C SER A 289 -1.17 23.45 3.76
N ALA A 290 -1.44 24.04 2.59
CA ALA A 290 -1.27 25.47 2.34
C ALA A 290 -2.19 26.34 3.23
N ARG A 291 -3.44 25.90 3.45
CA ARG A 291 -4.37 26.59 4.33
C ARG A 291 -3.92 26.50 5.80
N ILE A 292 -3.41 25.35 6.24
CA ILE A 292 -2.84 25.19 7.60
C ILE A 292 -1.69 26.18 7.83
N ALA A 293 -0.80 26.35 6.84
CA ALA A 293 0.30 27.31 6.94
C ALA A 293 -0.19 28.76 7.14
N GLN A 294 -1.25 29.16 6.44
CA GLN A 294 -1.87 30.48 6.61
C GLN A 294 -2.47 30.65 8.01
N LEU A 295 -3.17 29.63 8.52
CA LEU A 295 -3.76 29.66 9.86
C LEU A 295 -2.69 29.71 10.96
N ARG A 296 -1.58 28.97 10.81
CA ARG A 296 -0.43 29.04 11.73
C ARG A 296 0.16 30.44 11.78
N LYS A 297 0.34 31.06 10.61
CA LYS A 297 0.82 32.45 10.54
C LYS A 297 -0.14 33.41 11.24
N LEU A 298 -1.44 33.26 11.01
CA LEU A 298 -2.48 34.06 11.66
C LEU A 298 -2.43 33.93 13.20
N ILE A 299 -2.20 32.74 13.73
CA ILE A 299 -2.07 32.50 15.18
C ILE A 299 -0.79 33.12 15.72
N ASN A 300 0.32 33.05 14.97
CA ASN A 300 1.60 33.59 15.42
C ASN A 300 1.64 35.13 15.41
N ASP A 301 0.92 35.76 14.47
CA ASP A 301 0.90 37.21 14.29
C ASP A 301 -0.12 37.90 15.23
N ASN A 302 -1.00 37.14 15.89
CA ASN A 302 -2.05 37.68 16.77
C ASN A 302 -1.90 37.21 18.22
N ASP A 303 -2.49 37.98 19.13
CA ASP A 303 -2.61 37.61 20.54
C ASP A 303 -3.64 36.48 20.71
N ILE A 304 -3.19 35.29 21.12
CA ILE A 304 -4.05 34.10 21.26
C ILE A 304 -5.17 34.35 22.25
N GLU A 305 -5.00 35.18 23.28
CA GLU A 305 -6.05 35.47 24.28
C GLU A 305 -7.20 36.30 23.68
N LYS A 306 -6.93 37.08 22.64
CA LYS A 306 -7.94 37.96 22.02
C LYS A 306 -8.53 37.40 20.73
N MET A 307 -8.02 36.26 20.27
CA MET A 307 -8.46 35.64 19.03
C MET A 307 -9.90 35.10 19.15
N ASP A 308 -10.73 35.37 18.15
CA ASP A 308 -12.10 34.87 18.06
C ASP A 308 -12.18 33.66 17.12
N PHE A 309 -12.10 32.47 17.71
CA PHE A 309 -12.15 31.20 16.99
C PHE A 309 -13.55 30.86 16.44
N LYS A 310 -14.62 31.58 16.82
CA LYS A 310 -15.98 31.32 16.31
C LYS A 310 -16.14 31.64 14.82
N LYS A 311 -15.24 32.44 14.25
CA LYS A 311 -15.26 32.83 12.83
C LYS A 311 -14.63 31.78 11.90
N MET A 312 -13.98 30.77 12.46
CA MET A 312 -13.27 29.74 11.69
C MET A 312 -14.19 28.54 11.43
N GLU A 313 -13.95 27.82 10.34
CA GLU A 313 -14.73 26.63 10.03
C GLU A 313 -14.38 25.47 10.97
N LEU A 314 -15.34 24.55 11.17
CA LEU A 314 -15.18 23.39 12.07
C LEU A 314 -13.99 22.50 11.66
N SER A 315 -13.79 22.31 10.34
CA SER A 315 -12.67 21.55 9.75
C SER A 315 -11.32 22.23 9.96
N GLU A 316 -11.27 23.57 9.96
CA GLU A 316 -10.08 24.36 10.21
C GLU A 316 -9.65 24.24 11.67
N LEU A 317 -10.59 24.42 12.60
CA LEU A 317 -10.34 24.27 14.04
C LEU A 317 -9.89 22.85 14.40
N ALA A 318 -10.55 21.82 13.86
CA ALA A 318 -10.16 20.43 14.09
C ALA A 318 -8.75 20.14 13.53
N SER A 319 -8.40 20.73 12.38
CA SER A 319 -7.06 20.62 11.80
C SER A 319 -6.00 21.34 12.64
N LEU A 320 -6.34 22.49 13.23
CA LEU A 320 -5.48 23.22 14.16
C LEU A 320 -5.25 22.48 15.48
N VAL A 321 -6.25 21.78 16.03
CA VAL A 321 -6.05 20.89 17.18
C VAL A 321 -5.10 19.76 16.82
N LYS A 322 -5.35 19.07 15.69
CA LYS A 322 -4.50 17.97 15.22
C LYS A 322 -3.04 18.41 15.08
N ILE A 323 -2.78 19.58 14.50
CA ILE A 323 -1.41 20.02 14.26
C ILE A 323 -0.71 20.52 15.53
N SER A 324 -1.45 21.18 16.43
CA SER A 324 -0.96 21.62 17.74
C SER A 324 -0.52 20.44 18.63
N LEU A 325 -1.09 19.26 18.41
CA LEU A 325 -0.69 18.03 19.10
C LEU A 325 0.47 17.28 18.41
N LYS A 326 0.67 17.49 17.10
CA LYS A 326 1.67 16.75 16.31
C LYS A 326 3.02 17.44 16.20
N GLU A 327 3.03 18.78 16.11
CA GLU A 327 4.26 19.54 15.88
C GLU A 327 5.18 19.73 17.09
N PRO A 328 4.71 19.71 18.35
CA PRO A 328 5.62 19.76 19.49
C PRO A 328 6.60 18.58 19.47
N GLY A 329 7.82 18.80 19.94
CA GLY A 329 8.87 17.78 20.00
C GLY A 329 8.48 16.62 20.91
N ILE A 330 7.87 16.93 22.05
CA ILE A 330 7.43 15.95 23.04
C ILE A 330 5.93 15.63 22.90
N GLY A 331 5.57 14.34 22.91
CA GLY A 331 4.18 13.82 22.91
C GLY A 331 3.32 14.25 24.10
N ILE A 332 2.01 13.98 24.01
CA ILE A 332 1.16 13.97 25.22
C ILE A 332 1.70 12.93 26.20
N ILE A 333 2.10 11.77 25.66
CA ILE A 333 2.91 10.78 26.36
C ILE A 333 4.37 11.09 26.02
N PRO A 334 5.21 11.49 26.99
CA PRO A 334 6.63 11.74 26.76
C PRO A 334 7.37 10.49 26.28
N ASP A 335 8.39 10.70 25.46
CA ASP A 335 9.20 9.64 24.84
C ASP A 335 9.78 8.65 25.88
N GLU A 336 10.22 9.15 27.03
CA GLU A 336 10.83 8.37 28.12
C GLU A 336 9.89 7.31 28.71
N ASN A 337 8.58 7.49 28.57
CA ASN A 337 7.57 6.65 29.21
C ASN A 337 6.69 5.92 28.21
N TYR A 338 6.98 6.06 26.93
CA TYR A 338 6.24 5.38 25.88
C TYR A 338 6.19 3.86 26.11
N GLU A 339 7.30 3.24 26.53
CA GLU A 339 7.33 1.81 26.85
C GLU A 339 6.50 1.46 28.10
N ASP A 340 6.51 2.30 29.14
CA ASP A 340 5.72 2.09 30.35
C ASP A 340 4.22 2.00 30.02
N PHE A 341 3.74 2.90 29.16
CA PHE A 341 2.36 2.90 28.68
C PHE A 341 2.05 1.65 27.83
N LEU A 342 2.97 1.20 26.99
CA LEU A 342 2.79 -0.04 26.21
C LEU A 342 2.71 -1.28 27.11
N ASN A 343 3.44 -1.32 28.21
CA ASN A 343 3.38 -2.43 29.17
C ASN A 343 2.00 -2.54 29.86
N LEU A 344 1.19 -1.47 29.84
CA LEU A 344 -0.16 -1.45 30.41
C LEU A 344 -1.23 -2.13 29.54
N VAL A 345 -0.93 -2.45 28.28
CA VAL A 345 -1.89 -3.02 27.32
C VAL A 345 -2.66 -4.20 27.91
N ASN A 346 -1.95 -5.08 28.63
CA ASN A 346 -2.52 -6.29 29.26
C ASN A 346 -2.76 -6.15 30.77
N ALA A 347 -2.54 -4.96 31.36
CA ALA A 347 -2.70 -4.76 32.80
C ALA A 347 -4.18 -4.64 33.22
N PRO A 348 -4.56 -5.04 34.45
CA PRO A 348 -5.92 -4.81 34.96
C PRO A 348 -6.30 -3.32 34.98
N THR A 349 -7.58 -2.99 34.78
CA THR A 349 -8.07 -1.59 34.73
C THR A 349 -7.67 -0.76 35.96
N GLN A 350 -7.70 -1.36 37.15
CA GLN A 350 -7.29 -0.69 38.41
C GLN A 350 -5.83 -0.23 38.35
N VAL A 351 -4.93 -1.05 37.81
CA VAL A 351 -3.51 -0.74 37.66
C VAL A 351 -3.31 0.41 36.69
N ILE A 352 -4.07 0.44 35.59
CA ILE A 352 -4.00 1.54 34.61
C ILE A 352 -4.48 2.85 35.24
N GLN A 353 -5.61 2.81 35.97
CA GLN A 353 -6.14 3.99 36.66
C GLN A 353 -5.13 4.53 37.67
N GLU A 354 -4.55 3.65 38.51
CA GLU A 354 -3.53 4.02 39.48
C GLU A 354 -2.28 4.60 38.81
N PHE A 355 -1.82 3.97 37.72
CA PHE A 355 -0.67 4.45 36.96
C PHE A 355 -0.90 5.86 36.41
N VAL A 356 -2.04 6.09 35.75
CA VAL A 356 -2.40 7.40 35.18
C VAL A 356 -2.56 8.47 36.27
N CYS A 357 -3.15 8.13 37.41
CA CYS A 357 -3.41 9.08 38.50
C CYS A 357 -2.15 9.43 39.31
N ASN A 358 -1.22 8.50 39.51
CA ASN A 358 -0.04 8.65 40.38
C ASN A 358 1.25 8.92 39.62
N TYR A 359 1.16 9.19 38.31
CA TYR A 359 2.32 9.36 37.46
C TYR A 359 3.14 10.60 37.82
N SER A 360 4.47 10.48 37.73
CA SER A 360 5.43 11.47 38.26
C SER A 360 5.53 12.80 37.51
N MET A 361 4.72 13.00 36.45
CA MET A 361 4.69 14.25 35.66
C MET A 361 3.27 14.86 35.63
N PRO A 362 2.90 15.68 36.64
CA PRO A 362 1.54 16.20 36.80
C PRO A 362 1.00 16.96 35.58
N PHE A 363 1.83 17.79 34.93
CA PHE A 363 1.42 18.55 33.74
C PHE A 363 0.92 17.65 32.61
N TYR A 364 1.68 16.60 32.27
CA TYR A 364 1.32 15.68 31.18
C TYR A 364 0.13 14.79 31.55
N VAL A 365 -0.04 14.46 32.83
CA VAL A 365 -1.22 13.75 33.33
C VAL A 365 -2.46 14.61 33.16
N ASP A 366 -2.43 15.86 33.61
CA ASP A 366 -3.57 16.76 33.49
C ASP A 366 -3.86 17.10 32.04
N PHE A 367 -2.83 17.15 31.19
CA PHE A 367 -3.00 17.32 29.76
C PHE A 367 -3.64 16.10 29.09
N LEU A 368 -3.19 14.88 29.44
CA LEU A 368 -3.81 13.63 28.99
C LEU A 368 -5.28 13.56 29.45
N LYS A 369 -5.56 13.89 30.72
CA LYS A 369 -6.93 13.97 31.25
C LYS A 369 -7.78 14.94 30.43
N PHE A 370 -7.27 16.14 30.16
CA PHE A 370 -7.98 17.12 29.34
C PHE A 370 -8.33 16.58 27.95
N MET A 371 -7.35 15.96 27.27
CA MET A 371 -7.54 15.39 25.94
C MET A 371 -8.51 14.21 25.95
N MET A 372 -8.45 13.34 26.96
CA MET A 372 -9.38 12.22 27.10
C MET A 372 -10.80 12.69 27.40
N CYS A 373 -10.96 13.70 28.25
CA CYS A 373 -12.25 14.37 28.47
C CYS A 373 -12.82 14.95 27.18
N HIS A 374 -11.99 15.62 26.37
CA HIS A 374 -12.40 16.13 25.06
C HIS A 374 -12.87 14.99 24.13
N ILE A 375 -12.11 13.89 24.03
CA ILE A 375 -12.49 12.73 23.19
C ILE A 375 -13.82 12.10 23.65
N ILE A 376 -14.01 11.94 24.96
CA ILE A 376 -15.27 11.40 25.52
C ILE A 376 -16.45 12.36 25.26
N LYS A 377 -16.22 13.67 25.35
CA LYS A 377 -17.23 14.67 24.97
C LYS A 377 -17.58 14.61 23.49
N ILE A 378 -16.62 14.41 22.59
CA ILE A 378 -16.90 14.21 21.16
C ILE A 378 -17.86 13.01 20.98
N TRP A 379 -17.57 11.90 21.66
CA TRP A 379 -18.43 10.72 21.63
C TRP A 379 -19.85 11.02 22.17
N LYS A 380 -19.95 11.75 23.28
CA LYS A 380 -21.22 12.16 23.88
C LYS A 380 -22.05 13.08 22.96
N LEU A 381 -21.43 14.09 22.34
CA LEU A 381 -22.09 14.99 21.40
C LEU A 381 -22.60 14.25 20.16
N ASP A 382 -21.84 13.29 19.64
CA ASP A 382 -22.26 12.45 18.51
C ASP A 382 -23.45 11.55 18.88
N TYR A 383 -23.46 11.01 20.10
CA TYR A 383 -24.61 10.28 20.65
C TYR A 383 -25.85 11.18 20.76
N ASP A 384 -25.71 12.39 21.31
CA ASP A 384 -26.83 13.32 21.49
C ASP A 384 -27.40 13.79 20.14
N LEU A 385 -26.54 14.00 19.14
CA LEU A 385 -26.93 14.24 17.74
C LEU A 385 -27.73 13.06 17.18
N ALA A 386 -27.25 11.83 17.37
CA ALA A 386 -27.95 10.64 16.91
C ALA A 386 -29.33 10.49 17.57
N MET A 387 -29.44 10.76 18.88
CA MET A 387 -30.72 10.73 19.60
C MET A 387 -31.68 11.82 19.10
N THR A 388 -31.18 13.03 18.81
CA THR A 388 -32.00 14.13 18.27
C THR A 388 -32.53 13.80 16.88
N ASN A 389 -31.69 13.22 16.01
CA ASN A 389 -32.08 12.81 14.67
C ASN A 389 -33.11 11.67 14.69
N ILE A 390 -33.01 10.71 15.61
CA ILE A 390 -34.01 9.64 15.80
C ILE A 390 -35.38 10.24 16.17
N ASN A 391 -35.39 11.29 16.99
CA ASN A 391 -36.63 11.93 17.45
C ASN A 391 -37.28 12.84 16.39
N GLN A 392 -36.53 13.37 15.42
CA GLN A 392 -37.03 14.32 14.41
C GLN A 392 -37.26 13.70 13.02
N HIS A 393 -36.43 12.74 12.63
CA HIS A 393 -36.49 12.07 11.35
C HIS A 393 -36.49 10.57 11.62
N HIS A 394 -37.64 9.90 11.43
CA HIS A 394 -37.81 8.44 11.52
C HIS A 394 -36.82 7.66 10.63
N THR A 395 -35.54 7.68 10.97
CA THR A 395 -34.41 7.12 10.24
C THR A 395 -33.89 5.92 11.03
N VAL A 396 -33.71 4.81 10.31
CA VAL A 396 -33.85 3.43 10.83
C VAL A 396 -32.47 2.79 11.10
N LYS A 397 -31.46 3.57 11.51
CA LYS A 397 -30.15 3.01 11.89
C LYS A 397 -29.93 3.10 13.41
N PRO A 398 -29.76 1.96 14.11
CA PRO A 398 -29.40 1.98 15.52
C PRO A 398 -28.03 2.62 15.67
N TYR A 399 -27.88 3.47 16.69
CA TYR A 399 -26.59 4.04 17.06
C TYR A 399 -25.66 2.92 17.51
N GLU A 400 -24.47 2.82 16.90
CA GLU A 400 -23.46 1.80 17.21
C GLU A 400 -22.27 2.47 17.92
N PRO A 401 -22.18 2.39 19.26
CA PRO A 401 -21.13 3.07 20.01
C PRO A 401 -19.72 2.59 19.65
N GLU A 402 -19.57 1.29 19.35
CA GLU A 402 -18.28 0.69 19.00
C GLU A 402 -17.69 1.30 17.72
N ARG A 403 -18.52 1.49 16.69
CA ARG A 403 -18.11 2.10 15.42
C ARG A 403 -17.66 3.55 15.59
N VAL A 404 -18.28 4.28 16.51
CA VAL A 404 -17.92 5.66 16.84
C VAL A 404 -16.56 5.71 17.53
N VAL A 405 -16.36 4.85 18.53
CA VAL A 405 -15.07 4.74 19.23
C VAL A 405 -13.97 4.29 18.27
N ASP A 406 -14.23 3.37 17.33
CA ASP A 406 -13.26 2.99 16.30
C ASP A 406 -12.81 4.17 15.44
N LYS A 407 -13.74 5.05 15.05
CA LYS A 407 -13.39 6.30 14.33
C LYS A 407 -12.53 7.23 15.18
N LEU A 408 -12.89 7.42 16.46
CA LEU A 408 -12.13 8.26 17.38
C LEU A 408 -10.72 7.71 17.60
N VAL A 409 -10.59 6.40 17.80
CA VAL A 409 -9.31 5.72 17.95
C VAL A 409 -8.47 5.87 16.69
N ALA A 410 -9.05 5.70 15.49
CA ALA A 410 -8.34 5.89 14.23
C ALA A 410 -7.76 7.31 14.06
N ILE A 411 -8.44 8.34 14.61
CA ILE A 411 -8.02 9.74 14.55
C ILE A 411 -6.97 10.05 15.63
N PHE A 412 -7.26 9.73 16.90
CA PHE A 412 -6.49 10.19 18.05
C PHE A 412 -5.32 9.28 18.43
N LYS A 413 -5.27 8.02 17.94
CA LYS A 413 -4.16 7.09 18.30
C LYS A 413 -2.79 7.66 17.97
N GLN A 414 -2.61 8.26 16.77
CA GLN A 414 -1.34 8.84 16.32
C GLN A 414 -1.06 10.22 16.95
N LEU A 415 -2.06 10.83 17.61
CA LEU A 415 -1.90 12.09 18.33
C LEU A 415 -1.42 11.86 19.76
N ILE A 416 -1.93 10.80 20.40
CA ILE A 416 -1.63 10.45 21.78
C ILE A 416 -0.36 9.60 21.87
N PHE A 417 -0.30 8.51 21.10
CA PHE A 417 0.82 7.56 21.13
C PHE A 417 1.80 7.89 20.01
N ARG A 418 2.87 8.62 20.37
CA ARG A 418 3.99 8.91 19.48
C ARG A 418 5.22 8.12 19.97
N PRO A 419 5.67 7.10 19.23
CA PRO A 419 6.90 6.41 19.59
C PRO A 419 8.10 7.35 19.46
N PRO A 420 9.10 7.23 20.35
CA PRO A 420 10.37 7.93 20.22
C PRO A 420 11.00 7.69 18.85
N TRP A 421 11.78 8.64 18.34
CA TRP A 421 12.46 8.50 17.03
C TRP A 421 13.29 7.20 16.91
N PRO A 422 14.08 6.77 17.92
CA PRO A 422 14.80 5.50 17.88
C PRO A 422 13.90 4.26 17.82
N MET A 423 12.60 4.40 18.11
CA MET A 423 11.60 3.34 18.08
C MET A 423 10.58 3.53 16.95
N ILE A 424 10.78 4.47 16.02
CA ILE A 424 9.77 4.77 14.99
C ILE A 424 9.39 3.55 14.13
N MET A 425 10.31 2.59 13.95
CA MET A 425 10.02 1.32 13.26
C MET A 425 9.06 0.42 14.05
N SER A 426 9.03 0.51 15.39
CA SER A 426 8.07 -0.22 16.22
C SER A 426 6.65 0.35 16.10
N HIS A 427 6.48 1.58 15.60
CA HIS A 427 5.16 2.18 15.37
C HIS A 427 4.26 1.26 14.53
N ALA A 428 4.79 0.68 13.45
CA ALA A 428 4.01 -0.19 12.57
C ALA A 428 3.65 -1.52 13.25
N ARG A 429 4.50 -2.00 14.18
CA ARG A 429 4.32 -3.27 14.90
C ARG A 429 3.34 -3.13 16.07
N ASN A 430 3.42 -2.02 16.80
CA ASN A 430 2.65 -1.75 18.02
C ASN A 430 1.30 -1.06 17.73
N ASP A 431 0.91 -0.88 16.46
CA ASP A 431 -0.33 -0.18 16.10
C ASP A 431 -1.58 -0.81 16.74
N LYS A 432 -1.59 -2.15 16.86
CA LYS A 432 -2.67 -2.89 17.53
C LYS A 432 -2.73 -2.59 19.03
N ASP A 433 -1.57 -2.46 19.67
CA ASP A 433 -1.45 -2.15 21.09
C ASP A 433 -1.92 -0.72 21.38
N HIS A 434 -1.57 0.24 20.53
CA HIS A 434 -2.08 1.61 20.61
C HIS A 434 -3.61 1.66 20.49
N VAL A 435 -4.17 0.92 19.51
CA VAL A 435 -5.62 0.83 19.31
C VAL A 435 -6.30 0.25 20.56
N HIS A 436 -5.75 -0.84 21.09
CA HIS A 436 -6.30 -1.49 22.28
C HIS A 436 -6.23 -0.57 23.51
N LEU A 437 -5.06 0.01 23.79
CA LEU A 437 -4.86 0.89 24.94
C LEU A 437 -5.75 2.14 24.89
N LEU A 438 -5.91 2.78 23.72
CA LEU A 438 -6.80 3.93 23.57
C LEU A 438 -8.27 3.54 23.78
N LYS A 439 -8.71 2.38 23.30
CA LYS A 439 -10.07 1.87 23.58
C LYS A 439 -10.28 1.69 25.08
N ARG A 440 -9.30 1.12 25.78
CA ARG A 440 -9.38 0.95 27.25
C ARG A 440 -9.41 2.29 27.98
N PHE A 441 -8.64 3.28 27.52
CA PHE A 441 -8.72 4.64 28.07
C PHE A 441 -10.11 5.25 27.89
N ILE A 442 -10.79 5.02 26.76
CA ILE A 442 -12.12 5.58 26.50
C ILE A 442 -13.20 4.85 27.33
N TYR A 443 -13.17 3.52 27.38
CA TYR A 443 -14.23 2.71 28.00
C TYR A 443 -14.06 2.49 29.51
N GLU A 444 -12.84 2.22 29.96
CA GLU A 444 -12.59 1.64 31.30
C GLU A 444 -12.08 2.66 32.32
N ILE A 445 -11.30 3.64 31.89
CA ILE A 445 -10.63 4.61 32.78
C ILE A 445 -11.53 5.78 33.08
N ASP A 446 -11.63 6.16 34.36
CA ASP A 446 -12.43 7.29 34.80
C ASP A 446 -11.68 8.62 34.70
N TRP A 447 -12.12 9.45 33.75
CA TRP A 447 -11.56 10.77 33.46
C TRP A 447 -12.41 11.92 34.02
N ASN A 448 -13.48 11.64 34.75
CA ASN A 448 -14.50 12.63 35.18
C ASN A 448 -15.28 13.27 34.00
N ALA A 449 -15.51 12.51 32.93
CA ALA A 449 -16.32 12.94 31.79
C ALA A 449 -17.58 12.05 31.64
N GLU A 450 -18.71 12.66 31.27
CA GLU A 450 -19.98 11.94 31.09
C GLU A 450 -19.95 11.08 29.83
N ARG A 451 -20.07 9.76 29.99
CA ARG A 451 -20.12 8.80 28.87
C ARG A 451 -21.57 8.55 28.43
N PRO A 452 -21.80 8.21 27.14
CA PRO A 452 -23.08 7.67 26.70
C PRO A 452 -23.49 6.40 27.49
N PRO A 453 -24.79 6.14 27.69
CA PRO A 453 -25.27 4.98 28.45
C PRO A 453 -24.92 3.66 27.75
N LEU A 454 -23.94 2.93 28.29
CA LEU A 454 -23.48 1.62 27.78
C LEU A 454 -24.52 0.49 27.99
N ASN A 455 -25.42 0.62 28.97
CA ASN A 455 -26.28 -0.47 29.47
C ASN A 455 -27.66 -0.63 28.79
N ALA A 456 -28.00 0.17 27.78
CA ALA A 456 -29.31 0.02 27.10
C ALA A 456 -29.34 -1.13 26.06
N PHE A 457 -28.22 -1.83 25.81
CA PHE A 457 -28.08 -2.72 24.65
C PHE A 457 -27.57 -4.14 24.92
N GLN A 458 -27.57 -4.60 26.18
CA GLN A 458 -27.17 -5.99 26.51
C GLN A 458 -28.32 -6.77 27.15
N GLN A 459 -29.22 -7.30 26.31
CA GLN A 459 -29.83 -8.61 26.52
C GLN A 459 -29.90 -9.32 25.17
N THR A 460 -28.88 -10.13 24.90
CA THR A 460 -28.79 -11.00 23.73
C THR A 460 -29.71 -12.22 23.89
N PRO A 461 -30.54 -12.59 22.90
CA PRO A 461 -30.97 -13.96 22.75
C PRO A 461 -29.72 -14.82 22.51
N SER A 462 -29.61 -15.96 23.19
CA SER A 462 -28.55 -16.93 22.98
C SER A 462 -28.41 -17.33 21.51
N ILE A 463 -27.17 -17.38 21.00
CA ILE A 463 -26.82 -17.77 19.61
C ILE A 463 -27.49 -19.09 19.18
N ASN A 464 -27.76 -19.99 20.13
CA ASN A 464 -28.45 -21.26 19.90
C ASN A 464 -29.88 -21.11 19.37
N THR A 465 -30.58 -20.01 19.70
CA THR A 465 -31.98 -19.78 19.27
C THR A 465 -32.07 -19.32 17.80
N LEU A 466 -31.05 -18.62 17.29
CA LEU A 466 -30.94 -18.21 15.89
C LEU A 466 -30.58 -19.38 14.97
N ILE A 467 -29.76 -20.33 15.45
CA ILE A 467 -29.34 -21.52 14.71
C ILE A 467 -30.52 -22.49 14.52
N SER A 468 -31.38 -22.67 15.52
CA SER A 468 -32.56 -23.53 15.43
C SER A 468 -33.64 -23.02 14.46
N GLN A 469 -33.75 -21.70 14.28
CA GLN A 469 -34.72 -21.11 13.34
C GLN A 469 -34.23 -21.06 11.89
N GLN A 470 -32.91 -20.97 11.67
CA GLN A 470 -32.33 -20.99 10.32
C GLN A 470 -32.70 -22.28 9.57
N GLN A 471 -32.71 -23.43 10.27
CA GLN A 471 -33.11 -24.72 9.71
C GLN A 471 -34.59 -24.81 9.28
N SER A 472 -35.46 -23.96 9.86
CA SER A 472 -36.88 -23.88 9.49
C SER A 472 -37.12 -22.91 8.33
N LEU A 473 -36.37 -21.80 8.27
CA LEU A 473 -36.52 -20.75 7.26
C LEU A 473 -35.85 -21.11 5.92
N ASP A 474 -34.80 -21.94 5.93
CA ASP A 474 -34.14 -22.43 4.71
C ASP A 474 -35.08 -23.27 3.81
N LYS A 475 -36.22 -23.74 4.34
CA LYS A 475 -37.27 -24.45 3.59
C LYS A 475 -38.26 -23.51 2.90
N CYS A 476 -38.24 -22.21 3.19
CA CYS A 476 -39.17 -21.25 2.63
C CYS A 476 -38.65 -20.69 1.29
N PRO A 477 -39.45 -20.73 0.20
CA PRO A 477 -39.00 -20.34 -1.14
C PRO A 477 -38.72 -18.84 -1.31
N TRP A 478 -39.17 -18.00 -0.37
CA TRP A 478 -38.97 -16.55 -0.32
C TRP A 478 -37.80 -16.11 0.57
N PHE A 479 -37.14 -17.04 1.27
CA PHE A 479 -36.06 -16.75 2.19
C PHE A 479 -34.69 -16.98 1.53
N TYR A 480 -33.84 -15.95 1.60
CA TYR A 480 -32.48 -15.95 1.06
C TYR A 480 -31.48 -15.94 2.21
N ASN A 481 -30.59 -16.92 2.21
CA ASN A 481 -29.64 -17.13 3.28
C ASN A 481 -28.43 -16.18 3.17
N ARG A 482 -27.48 -16.27 4.11
CA ARG A 482 -26.32 -15.37 4.12
C ARG A 482 -25.42 -15.50 2.88
N GLN A 483 -25.35 -16.67 2.27
CA GLN A 483 -24.56 -16.91 1.05
C GLN A 483 -25.24 -16.24 -0.15
N ASP A 484 -26.57 -16.33 -0.24
CA ASP A 484 -27.35 -15.71 -1.33
C ASP A 484 -27.32 -14.16 -1.29
N ASN A 485 -27.13 -13.57 -0.11
CA ASN A 485 -27.11 -12.12 0.08
C ASN A 485 -25.97 -11.38 -0.63
N GLN A 486 -24.80 -12.01 -0.68
CA GLN A 486 -23.65 -11.43 -1.39
C GLN A 486 -23.89 -11.44 -2.91
N LEU A 487 -24.60 -12.46 -3.41
CA LEU A 487 -25.01 -12.59 -4.82
C LEU A 487 -26.12 -11.59 -5.20
N LEU A 488 -27.10 -11.36 -4.34
CA LEU A 488 -28.24 -10.46 -4.57
C LEU A 488 -27.87 -8.97 -4.63
N THR A 489 -26.89 -8.54 -3.82
CA THR A 489 -26.54 -7.12 -3.68
C THR A 489 -25.89 -6.54 -4.94
N ASN A 490 -25.36 -7.39 -5.83
CA ASN A 490 -24.65 -6.97 -7.04
C ASN A 490 -25.49 -7.01 -8.35
N LYS A 491 -26.68 -7.65 -8.39
CA LYS A 491 -27.34 -7.99 -9.68
C LYS A 491 -28.86 -7.78 -9.78
N LEU A 492 -29.45 -6.87 -9.02
CA LEU A 492 -30.87 -6.51 -9.17
C LEU A 492 -31.17 -5.39 -10.19
N SER A 493 -30.19 -4.95 -11.00
CA SER A 493 -30.37 -3.92 -12.03
C SER A 493 -30.55 -4.45 -13.46
N THR A 494 -30.46 -5.76 -13.69
CA THR A 494 -30.55 -6.36 -15.02
C THR A 494 -31.98 -6.76 -15.38
N LYS A 495 -32.47 -6.22 -16.52
CA LYS A 495 -33.85 -6.19 -17.05
C LYS A 495 -34.54 -7.54 -17.37
N SER A 496 -34.26 -8.62 -16.66
CA SER A 496 -34.73 -9.97 -17.06
C SER A 496 -35.73 -10.64 -16.11
N VAL A 497 -36.28 -9.92 -15.13
CA VAL A 497 -37.42 -10.37 -14.32
C VAL A 497 -38.47 -9.27 -14.27
N THR A 498 -39.71 -9.56 -14.70
CA THR A 498 -40.86 -8.66 -14.54
C THR A 498 -41.30 -8.66 -13.08
N ILE A 499 -40.63 -7.83 -12.27
CA ILE A 499 -40.99 -7.60 -10.86
C ILE A 499 -42.14 -6.59 -10.83
N ASN A 500 -43.28 -6.98 -10.26
CA ASN A 500 -44.43 -6.09 -10.06
C ASN A 500 -44.42 -5.50 -8.64
N ASP A 501 -45.12 -4.39 -8.46
CA ASP A 501 -45.28 -3.80 -7.12
C ASP A 501 -46.01 -4.78 -6.18
N GLY A 502 -45.45 -4.98 -5.00
CA GLY A 502 -45.88 -5.98 -4.02
C GLY A 502 -45.06 -7.29 -4.02
N ASP A 503 -44.19 -7.53 -5.01
CA ASP A 503 -43.31 -8.70 -5.03
C ASP A 503 -42.22 -8.58 -3.95
N TYR A 504 -41.91 -9.67 -3.24
CA TYR A 504 -41.08 -9.61 -2.03
C TYR A 504 -40.15 -10.81 -1.81
N TYR A 505 -39.09 -10.58 -1.02
CA TYR A 505 -38.23 -11.63 -0.45
C TYR A 505 -37.67 -11.22 0.92
N VAL A 506 -37.28 -12.19 1.74
CA VAL A 506 -36.67 -11.94 3.06
C VAL A 506 -35.22 -12.41 3.06
N ARG A 507 -34.34 -11.60 3.65
CA ARG A 507 -32.93 -11.91 3.78
C ARG A 507 -32.36 -11.61 5.16
N PHE A 508 -31.16 -12.10 5.44
CA PHE A 508 -30.38 -11.58 6.57
C PHE A 508 -30.03 -10.10 6.37
N SER A 509 -30.01 -9.35 7.46
CA SER A 509 -29.51 -7.97 7.45
C SER A 509 -28.01 -7.95 7.11
N THR A 510 -27.62 -7.04 6.22
CA THR A 510 -26.22 -6.79 5.84
C THR A 510 -25.46 -6.03 6.94
N GLU A 511 -26.17 -5.29 7.78
CA GLU A 511 -25.65 -4.68 9.02
C GLU A 511 -26.18 -5.54 10.17
N ALA A 512 -25.39 -6.51 10.62
CA ALA A 512 -25.82 -7.50 11.60
C ALA A 512 -25.94 -6.86 12.99
N SER A 513 -27.17 -6.55 13.40
CA SER A 513 -27.51 -6.21 14.78
C SER A 513 -28.42 -7.28 15.37
N VAL A 514 -28.22 -7.61 16.65
CA VAL A 514 -29.01 -8.65 17.34
C VAL A 514 -30.51 -8.30 17.39
N SER A 515 -30.83 -7.00 17.36
CA SER A 515 -32.21 -6.49 17.40
C SER A 515 -32.95 -6.50 16.06
N ALA A 516 -32.24 -6.57 14.92
CA ALA A 516 -32.84 -6.62 13.58
C ALA A 516 -32.08 -7.60 12.66
N PRO A 517 -32.21 -8.92 12.90
CA PRO A 517 -31.45 -9.92 12.17
C PRO A 517 -31.87 -10.11 10.71
N PHE A 518 -33.08 -9.68 10.33
CA PHE A 518 -33.65 -9.89 9.00
C PHE A 518 -34.14 -8.60 8.35
N THR A 519 -34.15 -8.58 7.02
CA THR A 519 -34.66 -7.50 6.18
C THR A 519 -35.64 -8.07 5.16
N LEU A 520 -36.87 -7.56 5.18
CA LEU A 520 -37.86 -7.77 4.13
C LEU A 520 -37.58 -6.80 2.99
N VAL A 521 -37.46 -7.30 1.77
CA VAL A 521 -37.31 -6.49 0.56
C VAL A 521 -38.58 -6.63 -0.24
N VAL A 522 -39.20 -5.49 -0.59
CA VAL A 522 -40.45 -5.43 -1.36
C VAL A 522 -40.32 -4.41 -2.48
N GLN A 523 -40.84 -4.73 -3.66
CA GLN A 523 -40.90 -3.81 -4.80
C GLN A 523 -42.10 -2.88 -4.64
N LEU A 524 -41.88 -1.57 -4.73
CA LEU A 524 -42.89 -0.52 -4.55
C LEU A 524 -42.61 0.67 -5.48
N ASP A 525 -43.60 1.06 -6.29
CA ASP A 525 -43.53 2.14 -7.29
C ASP A 525 -42.31 1.99 -8.23
N GLY A 526 -42.00 0.75 -8.62
CA GLY A 526 -40.82 0.46 -9.45
C GLY A 526 -39.46 0.55 -8.72
N GLN A 527 -39.44 0.71 -7.39
CA GLN A 527 -38.22 0.73 -6.57
C GLN A 527 -38.22 -0.35 -5.48
N GLN A 528 -37.04 -0.88 -5.13
CA GLN A 528 -36.90 -1.79 -4.00
C GLN A 528 -36.87 -1.03 -2.68
N ARG A 529 -37.71 -1.44 -1.74
CA ARG A 529 -37.71 -0.93 -0.37
C ARG A 529 -37.22 -2.01 0.59
N PHE A 530 -36.37 -1.60 1.52
CA PHE A 530 -35.75 -2.47 2.51
C PHE A 530 -36.35 -2.18 3.88
N ILE A 531 -37.12 -3.12 4.41
CA ILE A 531 -37.82 -3.00 5.68
C ILE A 531 -37.15 -3.93 6.69
N LYS A 532 -36.58 -3.36 7.77
CA LYS A 532 -35.94 -4.14 8.84
C LYS A 532 -37.01 -4.85 9.68
N ILE A 533 -36.81 -6.15 9.91
CA ILE A 533 -37.62 -6.97 10.82
C ILE A 533 -36.88 -6.99 12.16
N CYS A 534 -37.49 -6.37 13.16
CA CYS A 534 -36.96 -6.26 14.51
C CYS A 534 -37.50 -7.37 15.42
N MET A 535 -36.73 -7.73 16.44
CA MET A 535 -37.12 -8.67 17.48
C MET A 535 -37.40 -7.92 18.79
N ASN A 536 -38.53 -8.21 19.45
CA ASN A 536 -38.85 -7.63 20.75
C ASN A 536 -38.17 -8.40 21.91
N LYS A 537 -38.29 -7.86 23.14
CA LYS A 537 -37.74 -8.47 24.36
C LYS A 537 -38.31 -9.87 24.68
N GLN A 538 -39.40 -10.28 24.05
CA GLN A 538 -40.05 -11.59 24.21
C GLN A 538 -39.70 -12.58 23.08
N GLY A 539 -38.81 -12.22 22.14
CA GLY A 539 -38.40 -13.09 21.04
C GLY A 539 -39.36 -13.13 19.86
N GLN A 540 -40.30 -12.19 19.76
CA GLN A 540 -41.27 -12.09 18.67
C GLN A 540 -40.80 -11.06 17.62
N TYR A 541 -41.22 -11.24 16.36
CA TYR A 541 -40.79 -10.48 15.18
C TYR A 541 -41.82 -9.43 14.78
N GLY A 542 -41.38 -8.23 14.43
CA GLY A 542 -42.25 -7.14 14.00
C GLY A 542 -41.49 -5.98 13.35
N PHE A 543 -42.20 -4.91 12.99
CA PHE A 543 -41.60 -3.69 12.43
C PHE A 543 -41.45 -2.59 13.49
N SER A 544 -40.47 -1.71 13.31
CA SER A 544 -40.00 -0.74 14.33
C SER A 544 -41.01 0.35 14.77
N LEU A 545 -42.24 0.37 14.22
CA LEU A 545 -43.18 1.49 14.30
C LEU A 545 -44.52 1.22 15.03
N ASN A 546 -44.83 0.00 15.55
CA ASN A 546 -45.75 -0.28 16.70
C ASN A 546 -46.30 -1.74 16.77
N SER A 547 -46.56 -2.17 18.02
CA SER A 547 -47.41 -3.21 18.65
C SER A 547 -47.74 -4.58 18.02
N CYS A 548 -47.50 -4.83 16.74
CA CYS A 548 -47.80 -6.13 16.12
C CYS A 548 -46.53 -6.98 16.07
N PHE A 549 -46.42 -7.92 17.00
CA PHE A 549 -45.30 -8.86 17.08
C PHE A 549 -45.81 -10.28 16.90
N PHE A 550 -45.11 -11.04 16.07
CA PHE A 550 -45.48 -12.39 15.67
C PHE A 550 -44.49 -13.41 16.23
N PRO A 551 -44.94 -14.61 16.61
CA PRO A 551 -44.05 -15.67 17.13
C PRO A 551 -42.98 -16.10 16.12
N THR A 552 -43.32 -16.10 14.83
CA THR A 552 -42.39 -16.46 13.74
C THR A 552 -42.40 -15.43 12.61
N ILE A 553 -41.34 -15.43 11.80
CA ILE A 553 -41.27 -14.60 10.58
C ILE A 553 -42.31 -15.06 9.55
N GLN A 554 -42.63 -16.36 9.51
CA GLN A 554 -43.65 -16.88 8.61
C GLN A 554 -45.02 -16.28 8.93
N ASP A 555 -45.40 -16.24 10.21
CA ASP A 555 -46.66 -15.62 10.66
C ASP A 555 -46.72 -14.12 10.31
N LEU A 556 -45.57 -13.43 10.41
CA LEU A 556 -45.44 -12.03 10.03
C LEU A 556 -45.70 -11.85 8.52
N ILE A 557 -45.06 -12.66 7.68
CA ILE A 557 -45.23 -12.56 6.22
C ILE A 557 -46.67 -12.92 5.82
N GLU A 558 -47.23 -14.00 6.38
CA GLU A 558 -48.60 -14.43 6.11
C GLU A 558 -49.66 -13.41 6.59
N TYR A 559 -49.38 -12.68 7.66
CA TYR A 559 -50.26 -11.59 8.09
C TYR A 559 -50.29 -10.45 7.05
N TYR A 560 -49.15 -10.05 6.50
CA TYR A 560 -49.04 -8.94 5.53
C TYR A 560 -49.31 -9.33 4.08
N THR A 561 -49.52 -10.61 3.76
CA THR A 561 -50.17 -11.00 2.50
C THR A 561 -51.68 -10.70 2.52
N HIS A 562 -52.30 -10.72 3.70
CA HIS A 562 -53.74 -10.49 3.86
C HIS A 562 -54.07 -9.06 4.32
N ASN A 563 -53.17 -8.41 5.04
CA ASN A 563 -53.32 -7.06 5.59
C ASN A 563 -52.39 -6.05 4.91
N SER A 564 -52.88 -4.83 4.71
CA SER A 564 -52.11 -3.76 4.06
C SER A 564 -50.92 -3.29 4.90
N LEU A 565 -49.77 -3.11 4.26
CA LEU A 565 -48.55 -2.50 4.82
C LEU A 565 -48.71 -1.00 5.08
N SER A 566 -49.73 -0.36 4.49
CA SER A 566 -50.02 1.07 4.66
C SER A 566 -50.27 1.48 6.12
N LYS A 567 -50.72 0.54 6.97
CA LYS A 567 -50.88 0.74 8.41
C LYS A 567 -49.55 1.03 9.14
N HIS A 568 -48.41 0.63 8.57
CA HIS A 568 -47.07 0.78 9.18
C HIS A 568 -46.18 1.79 8.45
N PHE A 569 -46.52 2.14 7.21
CA PHE A 569 -45.78 3.07 6.37
C PHE A 569 -46.75 4.03 5.69
N PRO A 570 -46.98 5.23 6.24
CA PRO A 570 -47.92 6.23 5.70
C PRO A 570 -47.59 6.73 4.29
N ILE A 571 -46.39 6.40 3.79
CA ILE A 571 -45.88 6.72 2.45
C ILE A 571 -46.39 5.72 1.39
N LEU A 572 -46.93 4.56 1.80
CA LEU A 572 -47.46 3.54 0.90
C LEU A 572 -48.91 3.83 0.53
N ASN A 573 -49.30 3.54 -0.72
CA ASN A 573 -50.70 3.57 -1.16
C ASN A 573 -51.59 2.71 -0.23
N SER A 574 -52.83 3.16 0.01
CA SER A 574 -53.70 2.66 1.09
C SER A 574 -53.94 1.15 1.10
N ASP A 575 -53.80 0.47 -0.04
CA ASP A 575 -54.14 -0.95 -0.22
C ASP A 575 -52.96 -1.90 -0.50
N MET A 576 -51.72 -1.47 -0.30
CA MET A 576 -50.53 -2.27 -0.64
C MET A 576 -50.33 -3.50 0.28
N LYS A 577 -50.39 -4.71 -0.28
CA LYS A 577 -50.16 -6.00 0.42
C LYS A 577 -48.97 -6.74 -0.19
N LEU A 578 -48.39 -7.70 0.55
CA LEU A 578 -47.40 -8.61 -0.02
C LEU A 578 -48.06 -9.50 -1.08
N ALA A 579 -47.63 -9.37 -2.33
CA ALA A 579 -48.28 -9.99 -3.49
C ALA A 579 -47.66 -11.37 -3.80
N LYS A 580 -46.52 -11.44 -4.48
CA LYS A 580 -45.87 -12.70 -4.84
C LYS A 580 -44.47 -12.84 -4.22
N PRO A 581 -44.13 -14.02 -3.68
CA PRO A 581 -42.78 -14.29 -3.24
C PRO A 581 -41.83 -14.43 -4.44
N ILE A 582 -40.71 -13.72 -4.42
CA ILE A 582 -39.65 -13.89 -5.41
C ILE A 582 -38.91 -15.19 -5.08
N ARG A 583 -39.28 -16.21 -5.83
CA ARG A 583 -38.85 -17.59 -5.66
C ARG A 583 -37.35 -17.78 -5.90
N ARG A 584 -36.65 -18.30 -4.90
CA ARG A 584 -35.20 -18.60 -4.91
C ARG A 584 -34.78 -19.46 -6.10
N ASP A 585 -35.61 -20.41 -6.51
CA ASP A 585 -35.37 -21.36 -7.60
C ASP A 585 -35.42 -20.73 -9.01
N ILE A 586 -36.22 -19.67 -9.21
CA ILE A 586 -36.39 -19.00 -10.52
C ILE A 586 -35.36 -17.88 -10.71
N PHE A 587 -34.94 -17.23 -9.62
CA PHE A 587 -33.93 -16.17 -9.66
C PHE A 587 -32.53 -16.70 -10.05
N LEU A 588 -32.20 -17.92 -9.61
CA LEU A 588 -30.92 -18.56 -9.89
C LEU A 588 -30.82 -19.17 -11.30
N SER A 589 -31.95 -19.48 -11.95
CA SER A 589 -31.96 -20.10 -13.29
C SER A 589 -31.78 -19.11 -14.45
N ASN A 590 -31.91 -17.80 -14.21
CA ASN A 590 -31.86 -16.75 -15.24
C ASN A 590 -30.55 -15.95 -15.30
N ILE A 591 -29.48 -16.43 -14.66
CA ILE A 591 -28.21 -15.69 -14.60
C ILE A 591 -27.41 -15.88 -15.89
N GLN A 592 -27.30 -14.82 -16.69
CA GLN A 592 -26.41 -14.78 -17.84
C GLN A 592 -24.94 -14.92 -17.42
N HIS A 593 -24.22 -15.73 -18.20
CA HIS A 593 -22.82 -16.11 -18.05
C HIS A 593 -21.88 -14.91 -18.00
N ASP A 594 -21.39 -14.57 -16.80
CA ASP A 594 -20.15 -13.80 -16.62
C ASP A 594 -19.54 -13.88 -15.20
N ASP A 595 -20.26 -14.37 -14.19
CA ASP A 595 -19.67 -14.65 -12.87
C ASP A 595 -19.14 -16.08 -12.76
N LEU A 596 -17.93 -16.23 -12.22
CA LEU A 596 -17.31 -17.52 -11.88
C LEU A 596 -18.15 -18.37 -10.94
N ASP A 597 -18.83 -17.76 -9.96
CA ASP A 597 -19.68 -18.46 -8.99
C ASP A 597 -20.94 -19.04 -9.64
N ASN A 598 -21.49 -18.36 -10.65
CA ASN A 598 -22.64 -18.85 -11.41
C ASN A 598 -22.23 -19.90 -12.45
N TYR A 599 -21.02 -19.78 -13.01
CA TYR A 599 -20.45 -20.79 -13.89
C TYR A 599 -20.26 -22.14 -13.18
N ALA A 600 -19.81 -22.13 -11.91
CA ALA A 600 -19.72 -23.32 -11.07
C ALA A 600 -21.09 -24.00 -10.87
N ILE A 601 -22.14 -23.21 -10.61
CA ILE A 601 -23.50 -23.70 -10.43
C ILE A 601 -24.03 -24.32 -11.74
N VAL A 602 -23.86 -23.62 -12.87
CA VAL A 602 -24.29 -24.13 -14.19
C VAL A 602 -23.57 -25.44 -14.53
N LEU A 603 -22.25 -25.51 -14.34
CA LEU A 603 -21.49 -26.75 -14.56
C LEU A 603 -21.91 -27.87 -13.59
N SER A 604 -22.21 -27.55 -12.33
CA SER A 604 -22.64 -28.56 -11.35
C SER A 604 -23.97 -29.24 -11.72
N ASN A 605 -24.85 -28.50 -12.41
CA ASN A 605 -26.14 -28.97 -12.91
C ASN A 605 -26.04 -29.87 -14.16
N ILE A 606 -24.89 -29.89 -14.84
CA ILE A 606 -24.67 -30.79 -15.99
C ILE A 606 -24.43 -32.21 -15.46
N ASN A 607 -25.37 -33.11 -15.73
CA ASN A 607 -25.27 -34.50 -15.25
C ASN A 607 -24.41 -35.39 -16.16
N ASP A 608 -24.20 -35.01 -17.42
CA ASP A 608 -23.42 -35.76 -18.40
C ASP A 608 -21.93 -35.39 -18.33
N GLN A 609 -21.08 -36.37 -17.99
CA GLN A 609 -19.62 -36.20 -17.90
C GLN A 609 -18.98 -35.84 -19.25
N ASN A 610 -19.55 -36.28 -20.39
CA ASN A 610 -19.00 -35.97 -21.72
C ASN A 610 -19.25 -34.52 -22.14
N LEU A 611 -20.38 -33.94 -21.74
CA LEU A 611 -20.65 -32.52 -21.97
C LEU A 611 -19.74 -31.62 -21.12
N LEU A 612 -19.45 -32.01 -19.87
CA LEU A 612 -18.46 -31.32 -19.02
C LEU A 612 -17.05 -31.38 -19.59
N ARG A 613 -16.67 -32.54 -20.14
CA ARG A 613 -15.42 -32.75 -20.86
C ARG A 613 -15.31 -31.83 -22.11
N ILE A 614 -16.34 -31.75 -22.94
CA ILE A 614 -16.37 -30.84 -24.10
C ILE A 614 -16.26 -29.37 -23.66
N ALA A 615 -17.00 -28.97 -22.62
CA ALA A 615 -16.91 -27.61 -22.08
C ALA A 615 -15.49 -27.28 -21.57
N LEU A 616 -14.81 -28.23 -20.93
CA LEU A 616 -13.43 -28.09 -20.48
C LEU A 616 -12.46 -27.91 -21.67
N LEU A 617 -12.67 -28.64 -22.77
CA LEU A 617 -11.87 -28.51 -24.00
C LEU A 617 -12.04 -27.12 -24.62
N GLU A 618 -13.28 -26.66 -24.77
CA GLU A 618 -13.58 -25.35 -25.35
C GLU A 618 -12.99 -24.19 -24.54
N LEU A 619 -13.06 -24.27 -23.20
CA LEU A 619 -12.43 -23.30 -22.32
C LEU A 619 -10.90 -23.29 -22.47
N THR A 620 -10.30 -24.48 -22.54
CA THR A 620 -8.85 -24.63 -22.69
C THR A 620 -8.36 -24.11 -24.04
N MET A 621 -9.13 -24.33 -25.11
CA MET A 621 -8.84 -23.76 -26.43
C MET A 621 -8.88 -22.22 -26.43
N LYS A 622 -9.92 -21.64 -25.82
CA LYS A 622 -10.04 -20.17 -25.69
C LYS A 622 -8.95 -19.56 -24.83
N TYR A 623 -8.53 -20.25 -23.77
CA TYR A 623 -7.38 -19.84 -22.97
C TYR A 623 -6.09 -19.79 -23.80
N ASN A 624 -5.79 -20.87 -24.54
CA ASN A 624 -4.60 -20.96 -25.38
C ASN A 624 -4.59 -19.91 -26.52
N GLU A 625 -5.74 -19.62 -27.11
CA GLU A 625 -5.91 -18.56 -28.12
C GLU A 625 -5.57 -17.18 -27.51
N MET A 626 -6.10 -16.87 -26.33
CA MET A 626 -5.82 -15.62 -25.61
C MET A 626 -4.36 -15.51 -25.15
N GLU A 627 -3.75 -16.62 -24.73
CA GLU A 627 -2.33 -16.66 -24.39
C GLU A 627 -1.44 -16.32 -25.61
N HIS A 628 -1.76 -16.88 -26.77
CA HIS A 628 -1.07 -16.58 -28.03
C HIS A 628 -1.20 -15.11 -28.42
N ASP A 629 -2.42 -14.58 -28.35
CA ASP A 629 -2.71 -13.17 -28.59
C ASP A 629 -1.91 -12.24 -27.67
N CYS A 630 -1.80 -12.58 -26.37
CA CYS A 630 -1.00 -11.82 -25.42
C CYS A 630 0.49 -11.88 -25.74
N ALA A 631 1.00 -13.03 -26.18
CA ALA A 631 2.39 -13.18 -26.59
C ALA A 631 2.72 -12.33 -27.82
N SER A 632 1.82 -12.30 -28.81
CA SER A 632 1.97 -11.46 -30.01
C SER A 632 1.98 -9.96 -29.68
N LEU A 633 1.02 -9.49 -28.88
CA LEU A 633 0.96 -8.09 -28.42
C LEU A 633 2.20 -7.68 -27.61
N LYS A 634 2.75 -8.61 -26.81
CA LYS A 634 3.96 -8.35 -26.04
C LYS A 634 5.19 -8.12 -26.94
N ILE A 635 5.32 -8.88 -28.02
CA ILE A 635 6.40 -8.71 -28.99
C ILE A 635 6.30 -7.32 -29.65
N GLU A 636 5.09 -6.92 -30.06
CA GLU A 636 4.85 -5.59 -30.64
C GLU A 636 5.19 -4.46 -29.64
N LEU A 637 4.81 -4.63 -28.36
CA LEU A 637 5.13 -3.69 -27.30
C LEU A 637 6.65 -3.54 -27.09
N ASP A 638 7.39 -4.64 -27.05
CA ASP A 638 8.85 -4.66 -26.88
C ASP A 638 9.57 -3.96 -28.06
N GLN A 639 9.05 -4.12 -29.29
CA GLN A 639 9.56 -3.41 -30.46
C GLN A 639 9.37 -1.89 -30.34
N ILE A 640 8.19 -1.43 -29.90
CA ILE A 640 7.90 0.00 -29.70
C ILE A 640 8.79 0.58 -28.60
N ILE A 641 8.96 -0.12 -27.47
CA ILE A 641 9.82 0.33 -26.36
C ILE A 641 11.28 0.50 -26.82
N THR A 642 11.77 -0.44 -27.62
CA THR A 642 13.13 -0.40 -28.18
C THR A 642 13.30 0.80 -29.10
N TYR A 643 12.35 1.02 -30.03
CA TYR A 643 12.36 2.15 -30.94
C TYR A 643 12.27 3.50 -30.21
N MET A 644 11.42 3.61 -29.19
CA MET A 644 11.32 4.81 -28.34
C MET A 644 12.64 5.11 -27.60
N SER A 645 13.37 4.08 -27.18
CA SER A 645 14.67 4.23 -26.51
C SER A 645 15.75 4.75 -27.46
N GLU A 646 15.70 4.39 -28.75
CA GLU A 646 16.57 4.95 -29.80
C GLU A 646 16.27 6.43 -30.08
N ILE A 647 14.99 6.79 -30.13
CA ILE A 647 14.53 8.16 -30.27
C ILE A 647 15.04 9.01 -29.10
N GLN A 648 14.89 8.54 -27.85
CA GLN A 648 15.40 9.26 -26.68
C GLN A 648 16.91 9.47 -26.69
N ARG A 649 17.69 8.44 -27.05
CA ARG A 649 19.15 8.56 -27.22
C ARG A 649 19.52 9.62 -28.25
N SER A 650 18.80 9.64 -29.37
CA SER A 650 18.99 10.63 -30.44
C SER A 650 18.62 12.04 -29.97
N THR A 651 17.50 12.23 -29.27
CA THR A 651 17.09 13.52 -28.69
C THR A 651 18.12 14.07 -27.72
N MET A 652 18.69 13.22 -26.84
CA MET A 652 19.75 13.62 -25.91
C MET A 652 21.04 14.03 -26.64
N ALA A 653 21.40 13.33 -27.73
CA ALA A 653 22.55 13.70 -28.54
C ALA A 653 22.36 15.07 -29.22
N TYR A 654 21.21 15.31 -29.83
CA TYR A 654 20.87 16.59 -30.44
C TYR A 654 20.83 17.73 -29.41
N GLY A 655 20.30 17.50 -28.21
CA GLY A 655 20.30 18.49 -27.12
C GLY A 655 21.72 18.87 -26.66
N ARG A 656 22.66 17.90 -26.61
CA ARG A 656 24.07 18.19 -26.31
C ARG A 656 24.74 19.00 -27.43
N ILE A 657 24.47 18.64 -28.69
CA ILE A 657 24.98 19.36 -29.86
C ILE A 657 24.49 20.81 -29.82
N GLN A 658 23.21 21.05 -29.53
CA GLN A 658 22.66 22.41 -29.38
C GLN A 658 23.45 23.23 -28.36
N ILE A 659 23.72 22.68 -27.16
CA ILE A 659 24.49 23.37 -26.11
C ILE A 659 25.92 23.71 -26.59
N ILE A 660 26.56 22.82 -27.34
CA ILE A 660 27.91 23.06 -27.89
C ILE A 660 27.87 24.22 -28.89
N TYR A 661 26.90 24.23 -29.79
CA TYR A 661 26.74 25.29 -30.78
C TYR A 661 26.38 26.64 -30.13
N GLU A 662 25.52 26.66 -29.11
CA GLU A 662 25.20 27.87 -28.34
C GLU A 662 26.43 28.45 -27.63
N LYS A 663 27.28 27.59 -27.04
CA LYS A 663 28.56 28.00 -26.46
C LYS A 663 29.51 28.57 -27.52
N GLN A 664 29.58 27.94 -28.69
CA GLN A 664 30.40 28.43 -29.80
C GLN A 664 29.91 29.79 -30.31
N MET A 665 28.60 30.00 -30.39
CA MET A 665 28.02 31.29 -30.76
C MET A 665 28.37 32.39 -29.74
N LYS A 666 28.40 32.06 -28.44
CA LYS A 666 28.82 33.00 -27.39
C LYS A 666 30.30 33.36 -27.52
N LEU A 667 31.17 32.36 -27.70
CA LEU A 667 32.61 32.58 -27.94
C LEU A 667 32.86 33.45 -29.18
N ASN A 668 32.14 33.19 -30.28
CA ASN A 668 32.24 34.01 -31.49
C ASN A 668 31.81 35.47 -31.24
N ARG A 669 30.77 35.72 -30.43
CA ARG A 669 30.38 37.10 -30.04
C ARG A 669 31.47 37.77 -29.22
N ASP A 670 32.06 37.06 -28.26
CA ASP A 670 33.10 37.61 -27.40
C ASP A 670 34.35 37.99 -28.20
N HIS A 671 34.75 37.16 -29.18
CA HIS A 671 35.86 37.47 -30.10
C HIS A 671 35.52 38.60 -31.08
N TYR A 672 34.28 38.66 -31.59
CA TYR A 672 33.81 39.76 -32.44
C TYR A 672 33.95 41.13 -31.76
N LEU A 673 33.59 41.20 -30.47
CA LEU A 673 33.70 42.41 -29.66
C LEU A 673 35.15 42.85 -29.43
N GLN A 674 36.11 41.91 -29.48
CA GLN A 674 37.54 42.17 -29.28
C GLN A 674 38.29 42.53 -30.57
N CYS A 675 37.69 42.32 -31.75
CA CYS A 675 38.33 42.58 -33.04
C CYS A 675 38.42 44.07 -33.39
N GLN A 676 39.60 44.50 -33.85
CA GLN A 676 39.88 45.88 -34.28
C GLN A 676 39.85 46.08 -35.81
N LYS A 677 40.04 45.02 -36.61
CA LYS A 677 40.06 45.09 -38.08
C LYS A 677 38.70 44.76 -38.71
N GLN A 678 38.27 45.57 -39.68
CA GLN A 678 36.96 45.43 -40.32
C GLN A 678 36.81 44.14 -41.14
N THR A 679 37.88 43.65 -41.76
CA THR A 679 37.90 42.41 -42.54
C THR A 679 37.67 41.16 -41.68
N GLU A 680 38.22 41.14 -40.46
CA GLU A 680 38.02 40.04 -39.50
C GLU A 680 36.56 40.02 -38.99
N LYS A 681 35.95 41.19 -38.75
CA LYS A 681 34.53 41.28 -38.35
C LYS A 681 33.58 40.70 -39.39
N THR A 682 33.83 40.93 -40.68
CA THR A 682 32.99 40.36 -41.75
C THR A 682 33.07 38.84 -41.84
N GLU A 683 34.20 38.23 -41.47
CA GLU A 683 34.34 36.76 -41.41
C GLU A 683 33.58 36.17 -40.22
N TYR A 684 33.60 36.84 -39.05
CA TYR A 684 32.79 36.44 -37.90
C TYR A 684 31.27 36.55 -38.16
N ASP A 685 30.81 37.59 -38.90
CA ASP A 685 29.41 37.71 -39.29
C ASP A 685 28.96 36.57 -40.22
N ARG A 686 29.82 36.16 -41.16
CA ARG A 686 29.58 34.97 -42.01
C ARG A 686 29.52 33.68 -41.18
N SER A 687 30.45 33.53 -40.23
CA SER A 687 30.47 32.39 -39.30
C SER A 687 29.21 32.34 -38.42
N PHE A 688 28.73 33.49 -37.94
CA PHE A 688 27.53 33.58 -37.11
C PHE A 688 26.27 33.15 -37.87
N LYS A 689 26.08 33.63 -39.10
CA LYS A 689 24.96 33.20 -39.97
C LYS A 689 24.96 31.70 -40.23
N TYR A 690 26.15 31.12 -40.42
CA TYR A 690 26.28 29.68 -40.61
C TYR A 690 25.92 28.87 -39.36
N LEU A 691 26.37 29.31 -38.18
CA LEU A 691 26.03 28.69 -36.90
C LEU A 691 24.53 28.78 -36.60
N GLU A 692 23.91 29.93 -36.90
CA GLU A 692 22.48 30.18 -36.72
C GLU A 692 21.63 29.22 -37.57
N GLN A 693 21.94 29.08 -38.87
CA GLN A 693 21.26 28.13 -39.76
C GLN A 693 21.40 26.68 -39.27
N ARG A 694 22.56 26.29 -38.73
CA ARG A 694 22.76 24.94 -38.18
C ARG A 694 21.95 24.70 -36.91
N VAL A 695 21.89 25.68 -36.00
CA VAL A 695 21.07 25.59 -34.78
C VAL A 695 19.59 25.47 -35.13
N GLU A 696 19.11 26.27 -36.09
CA GLU A 696 17.72 26.19 -36.57
C GLU A 696 17.37 24.82 -37.15
N HIS A 697 18.28 24.22 -37.93
CA HIS A 697 18.12 22.87 -38.44
C HIS A 697 18.03 21.82 -37.32
N PHE A 698 18.88 21.92 -36.29
CA PHE A 698 18.83 21.01 -35.13
C PHE A 698 17.53 21.14 -34.34
N ILE A 699 17.05 22.37 -34.12
CA ILE A 699 15.77 22.62 -33.44
C ILE A 699 14.61 22.00 -34.21
N THR A 700 14.62 22.09 -35.55
CA THR A 700 13.58 21.50 -36.39
C THR A 700 13.59 19.97 -36.31
N ASN A 701 14.78 19.35 -36.36
CA ASN A 701 14.90 17.89 -36.21
C ASN A 701 14.46 17.42 -34.81
N LEU A 702 14.80 18.16 -33.75
CA LEU A 702 14.35 17.88 -32.39
C LEU A 702 12.82 17.92 -32.27
N LYS A 703 12.17 18.90 -32.90
CA LYS A 703 10.70 18.99 -32.91
C LYS A 703 10.07 17.78 -33.61
N GLY A 704 10.61 17.36 -34.76
CA GLY A 704 10.12 16.17 -35.48
C GLY A 704 10.32 14.88 -34.69
N LEU A 705 11.46 14.75 -34.02
CA LEU A 705 11.79 13.58 -33.19
C LEU A 705 10.90 13.50 -31.92
N ASN A 706 10.56 14.64 -31.31
CA ASN A 706 9.62 14.68 -30.19
C ASN A 706 8.18 14.36 -30.61
N ALA A 707 7.77 14.78 -31.82
CA ALA A 707 6.44 14.45 -32.36
C ALA A 707 6.29 12.93 -32.58
N THR A 708 7.28 12.31 -33.20
CA THR A 708 7.31 10.85 -33.41
C THR A 708 7.39 10.08 -32.08
N PHE A 709 8.14 10.58 -31.09
CA PHE A 709 8.14 10.00 -29.73
C PHE A 709 6.73 9.99 -29.11
N THR A 710 6.01 11.10 -29.22
CA THR A 710 4.66 11.25 -28.65
C THR A 710 3.65 10.31 -29.34
N GLU A 711 3.75 10.15 -30.66
CA GLU A 711 2.92 9.21 -31.41
C GLU A 711 3.15 7.76 -30.96
N GLN A 712 4.41 7.34 -30.82
CA GLN A 712 4.77 6.00 -30.37
C GLN A 712 4.36 5.75 -28.92
N GLN A 713 4.43 6.78 -28.08
CA GLN A 713 3.95 6.72 -26.70
C GLN A 713 2.44 6.42 -26.63
N LEU A 714 1.64 7.05 -27.49
CA LEU A 714 0.20 6.77 -27.54
C LEU A 714 -0.11 5.33 -27.97
N LYS A 715 0.60 4.81 -28.98
CA LYS A 715 0.46 3.41 -29.43
C LYS A 715 0.83 2.42 -28.34
N ARG A 716 1.93 2.68 -27.61
CA ARG A 716 2.35 1.89 -26.45
C ARG A 716 1.25 1.84 -25.39
N ASP A 717 0.69 2.99 -25.03
CA ASP A 717 -0.31 3.08 -23.96
C ASP A 717 -1.62 2.36 -24.35
N GLN A 718 -2.00 2.40 -25.63
CA GLN A 718 -3.12 1.63 -26.18
C GLN A 718 -2.86 0.10 -26.12
N LEU A 719 -1.67 -0.35 -26.53
CA LEU A 719 -1.31 -1.77 -26.49
C LEU A 719 -1.28 -2.32 -25.06
N ILE A 720 -0.75 -1.55 -24.09
CA ILE A 720 -0.75 -1.95 -22.67
C ILE A 720 -2.18 -2.16 -22.17
N LYS A 721 -3.09 -1.23 -22.48
CA LYS A 721 -4.49 -1.36 -22.09
C LYS A 721 -5.15 -2.62 -22.66
N THR A 722 -4.96 -2.90 -23.95
CA THR A 722 -5.50 -4.12 -24.58
C THR A 722 -4.88 -5.39 -23.99
N LEU A 723 -3.59 -5.36 -23.65
CA LEU A 723 -2.89 -6.48 -23.05
C LEU A 723 -3.40 -6.78 -21.62
N ASP A 724 -3.68 -5.76 -20.82
CA ASP A 724 -4.24 -5.91 -19.46
C ASP A 724 -5.69 -6.42 -19.50
N GLU A 725 -6.50 -5.94 -20.45
CA GLU A 725 -7.85 -6.47 -20.71
C GLU A 725 -7.80 -7.96 -21.05
N ARG A 726 -6.89 -8.39 -21.94
CA ARG A 726 -6.75 -9.80 -22.32
C ARG A 726 -6.20 -10.68 -21.20
N LYS A 727 -5.24 -10.21 -20.39
CA LYS A 727 -4.76 -10.93 -19.20
C LYS A 727 -5.87 -11.16 -18.17
N THR A 728 -6.75 -10.19 -17.99
CA THR A 728 -7.90 -10.32 -17.08
C THR A 728 -8.85 -11.42 -17.58
N ASN A 729 -9.11 -11.46 -18.89
CA ASN A 729 -9.91 -12.54 -19.50
C ASN A 729 -9.24 -13.91 -19.36
N MET A 730 -7.92 -13.97 -19.50
CA MET A 730 -7.12 -15.19 -19.33
C MET A 730 -7.26 -15.77 -17.91
N ILE A 731 -7.14 -14.94 -16.86
CA ILE A 731 -7.38 -15.33 -15.46
C ILE A 731 -8.83 -15.83 -15.25
N ASN A 732 -9.81 -15.20 -15.91
CA ASN A 732 -11.19 -15.68 -15.86
C ASN A 732 -11.34 -17.09 -16.46
N TYR A 733 -10.71 -17.35 -17.61
CA TYR A 733 -10.68 -18.69 -18.20
C TYR A 733 -9.95 -19.71 -17.31
N GLU A 734 -8.84 -19.36 -16.66
CA GLU A 734 -8.15 -20.26 -15.70
C GLU A 734 -9.07 -20.66 -14.55
N ASN A 735 -9.78 -19.70 -13.97
CA ASN A 735 -10.70 -19.96 -12.87
C ASN A 735 -11.90 -20.81 -13.32
N LYS A 736 -12.41 -20.59 -14.54
CA LYS A 736 -13.46 -21.43 -15.15
C LYS A 736 -12.98 -22.86 -15.40
N ILE A 737 -11.76 -23.03 -15.90
CA ILE A 737 -11.11 -24.33 -16.14
C ILE A 737 -10.94 -25.08 -14.81
N ALA A 738 -10.38 -24.42 -13.78
CA ALA A 738 -10.17 -25.00 -12.46
C ALA A 738 -11.50 -25.45 -11.81
N THR A 739 -12.55 -24.65 -11.97
CA THR A 739 -13.90 -24.98 -11.50
C THR A 739 -14.47 -26.21 -12.21
N CYS A 740 -14.32 -26.29 -13.54
CA CYS A 740 -14.77 -27.43 -14.32
C CYS A 740 -14.01 -28.72 -13.96
N MET A 741 -12.69 -28.64 -13.79
CA MET A 741 -11.86 -29.76 -13.32
C MET A 741 -12.30 -30.26 -11.94
N LYS A 742 -12.61 -29.34 -11.01
CA LYS A 742 -13.11 -29.68 -9.68
C LYS A 742 -14.44 -30.43 -9.74
N ILE A 743 -15.38 -29.98 -10.57
CA ILE A 743 -16.70 -30.63 -10.71
C ILE A 743 -16.59 -32.02 -11.37
N LEU A 744 -15.68 -32.18 -12.33
CA LEU A 744 -15.38 -33.50 -12.91
C LEU A 744 -14.80 -34.45 -11.85
N ALA A 745 -13.89 -33.97 -11.00
CA ALA A 745 -13.33 -34.73 -9.88
C ALA A 745 -14.41 -35.12 -8.86
N ASP A 746 -15.30 -34.19 -8.48
CA ASP A 746 -16.43 -34.45 -7.57
C ASP A 746 -17.42 -35.48 -8.13
N LYS A 747 -17.53 -35.58 -9.47
CA LYS A 747 -18.35 -36.58 -10.18
C LYS A 747 -17.63 -37.92 -10.42
N GLY A 748 -16.48 -38.13 -9.77
CA GLY A 748 -15.74 -39.38 -9.79
C GLY A 748 -14.91 -39.62 -11.05
N VAL A 749 -14.68 -38.59 -11.88
CA VAL A 749 -13.71 -38.68 -12.98
C VAL A 749 -12.33 -38.52 -12.39
N GLU A 750 -11.49 -39.55 -12.52
CA GLU A 750 -10.14 -39.49 -11.97
C GLU A 750 -9.30 -38.44 -12.71
N GLN A 751 -8.36 -37.82 -11.98
CA GLN A 751 -7.49 -36.78 -12.52
C GLN A 751 -6.75 -37.28 -13.77
N HIS A 752 -6.31 -38.54 -13.81
CA HIS A 752 -5.66 -39.15 -14.97
C HIS A 752 -6.56 -39.19 -16.22
N GLU A 753 -7.87 -39.43 -16.09
CA GLU A 753 -8.85 -39.41 -17.19
C GLU A 753 -9.11 -37.99 -17.70
N ILE A 754 -9.18 -37.00 -16.79
CA ILE A 754 -9.33 -35.57 -17.16
C ILE A 754 -8.09 -35.10 -17.93
N ASN A 755 -6.92 -35.54 -17.49
CA ASN A 755 -5.67 -35.17 -18.13
C ASN A 755 -5.48 -35.89 -19.48
N ASN A 756 -5.81 -37.17 -19.59
CA ASN A 756 -5.86 -37.89 -20.86
C ASN A 756 -6.84 -37.24 -21.85
N PHE A 757 -7.94 -36.66 -21.36
CA PHE A 757 -8.92 -35.94 -22.18
C PHE A 757 -8.46 -34.53 -22.60
N LEU A 758 -7.56 -33.91 -21.83
CA LEU A 758 -6.96 -32.59 -22.09
C LEU A 758 -5.60 -32.67 -22.83
N ASP A 759 -5.18 -33.86 -23.27
CA ASP A 759 -3.82 -34.14 -23.76
C ASP A 759 -2.71 -33.70 -22.78
N LEU A 760 -3.00 -33.71 -21.47
CA LEU A 760 -2.03 -33.48 -20.39
C LEU A 760 -1.47 -34.84 -19.92
N PRO A 761 -0.14 -35.06 -19.93
CA PRO A 761 0.44 -36.39 -19.70
C PRO A 761 0.49 -36.75 -18.20
N ASN A 762 -0.64 -37.03 -17.55
CA ASN A 762 -0.68 -37.36 -16.11
C ASN A 762 -1.00 -38.84 -15.87
N ASP A 763 0.07 -39.62 -15.93
CA ASP A 763 0.38 -40.81 -15.11
C ASP A 763 1.67 -41.47 -15.62
N GLU A 764 2.22 -40.91 -16.70
CA GLU A 764 3.51 -41.23 -17.24
C GLU A 764 4.60 -41.28 -16.15
N PRO A 765 5.47 -42.31 -16.19
CA PRO A 765 6.45 -42.56 -15.14
C PRO A 765 7.50 -41.43 -15.04
N TRP A 766 7.55 -40.56 -16.05
CA TRP A 766 8.48 -39.44 -16.16
C TRP A 766 7.86 -38.07 -15.84
N TYR A 767 6.55 -37.93 -15.62
CA TYR A 767 5.91 -36.61 -15.43
C TYR A 767 5.54 -36.29 -13.97
N LEU A 768 5.92 -35.09 -13.50
CA LEU A 768 5.61 -34.55 -12.16
C LEU A 768 5.15 -33.07 -12.26
N ALA A 769 3.84 -32.84 -12.21
CA ALA A 769 3.21 -31.56 -12.55
C ALA A 769 3.47 -30.41 -11.56
N THR A 770 3.69 -30.70 -10.27
CA THR A 770 3.66 -29.71 -9.17
C THR A 770 5.02 -29.43 -8.52
N ILE A 771 6.11 -29.93 -9.09
CA ILE A 771 7.46 -29.75 -8.52
C ILE A 771 8.21 -28.58 -9.16
N ASN A 772 8.80 -27.74 -8.31
CA ASN A 772 9.67 -26.65 -8.76
C ASN A 772 11.08 -27.18 -9.14
N ARG A 773 11.88 -26.34 -9.79
CA ARG A 773 13.24 -26.68 -10.26
C ARG A 773 14.13 -27.21 -9.13
N GLU A 774 14.11 -26.57 -7.97
CA GLU A 774 14.95 -26.94 -6.83
C GLU A 774 14.59 -28.32 -6.26
N THR A 775 13.30 -28.63 -6.22
CA THR A 775 12.80 -29.94 -5.77
C THR A 775 13.16 -31.03 -6.77
N ALA A 776 13.04 -30.76 -8.08
CA ALA A 776 13.46 -31.67 -9.13
C ALA A 776 14.96 -31.99 -9.07
N HIS A 777 15.80 -30.96 -8.87
CA HIS A 777 17.25 -31.14 -8.70
C HIS A 777 17.58 -31.97 -7.47
N ARG A 778 16.84 -31.79 -6.36
CA ARG A 778 17.03 -32.57 -5.13
C ARG A 778 16.68 -34.04 -5.32
N LEU A 779 15.61 -34.34 -6.06
CA LEU A 779 15.18 -35.71 -6.36
C LEU A 779 16.19 -36.45 -7.25
N LEU A 780 16.77 -35.74 -8.23
CA LEU A 780 17.69 -36.33 -9.21
C LEU A 780 19.16 -36.40 -8.74
N LYS A 781 19.54 -35.69 -7.66
CA LYS A 781 20.93 -35.58 -7.19
C LYS A 781 21.60 -36.91 -6.83
N SER A 782 20.82 -37.91 -6.44
CA SER A 782 21.30 -39.27 -6.08
C SER A 782 20.84 -40.35 -7.06
N CYS A 783 20.32 -39.97 -8.23
CA CYS A 783 19.84 -40.89 -9.25
C CYS A 783 20.96 -41.30 -10.23
N VAL A 784 20.71 -42.38 -10.97
CA VAL A 784 21.66 -42.92 -11.96
C VAL A 784 21.65 -42.08 -13.24
N GLU A 785 22.66 -42.30 -14.08
CA GLU A 785 22.77 -41.60 -15.36
C GLU A 785 21.58 -41.90 -16.30
N GLY A 786 21.09 -40.85 -16.94
CA GLY A 786 19.93 -40.88 -17.83
C GLY A 786 18.58 -40.92 -17.10
N THR A 787 18.56 -40.80 -15.76
CA THR A 787 17.30 -40.58 -15.02
C THR A 787 16.74 -39.19 -15.32
N TYR A 788 15.44 -39.13 -15.64
CA TYR A 788 14.78 -37.90 -16.09
C TYR A 788 13.36 -37.72 -15.54
N LEU A 789 12.93 -36.46 -15.52
CA LEU A 789 11.54 -36.07 -15.26
C LEU A 789 11.13 -34.84 -16.07
N ILE A 790 9.85 -34.69 -16.35
CA ILE A 790 9.26 -33.48 -16.93
C ILE A 790 8.38 -32.82 -15.87
N ARG A 791 8.53 -31.50 -15.73
CA ARG A 791 7.80 -30.66 -14.76
C ARG A 791 7.26 -29.40 -15.43
N THR A 792 6.35 -28.71 -14.75
CA THR A 792 5.93 -27.36 -15.14
C THR A 792 7.05 -26.34 -14.88
N SER A 793 7.17 -25.39 -15.80
CA SER A 793 8.10 -24.26 -15.72
C SER A 793 7.41 -23.08 -15.03
N SER A 794 8.18 -22.20 -14.38
CA SER A 794 7.68 -20.95 -13.79
C SER A 794 7.09 -19.97 -14.82
N THR A 795 7.28 -20.25 -16.11
CA THR A 795 6.74 -19.50 -17.24
C THR A 795 5.48 -20.13 -17.85
N GLY A 796 4.87 -21.13 -17.20
CA GLY A 796 3.64 -21.80 -17.65
C GLY A 796 3.82 -22.96 -18.65
N LEU A 797 5.03 -23.17 -19.17
CA LEU A 797 5.36 -24.26 -20.12
C LEU A 797 5.96 -25.50 -19.41
N TYR A 798 6.64 -26.39 -20.15
CA TYR A 798 7.26 -27.61 -19.61
C TYR A 798 8.79 -27.51 -19.56
N ALA A 799 9.40 -28.24 -18.63
CA ALA A 799 10.85 -28.38 -18.54
C ALA A 799 11.22 -29.84 -18.28
N LEU A 800 12.11 -30.39 -19.11
CA LEU A 800 12.76 -31.68 -18.90
C LEU A 800 13.99 -31.48 -17.99
N THR A 801 14.06 -32.23 -16.90
CA THR A 801 15.21 -32.25 -15.99
C THR A 801 15.83 -33.65 -16.01
N LEU A 802 17.12 -33.77 -16.28
CA LEU A 802 17.80 -35.08 -16.40
C LEU A 802 19.22 -35.09 -15.82
N VAL A 803 19.72 -36.27 -15.49
CA VAL A 803 21.10 -36.51 -15.00
C VAL A 803 21.99 -37.03 -16.14
N HIS A 804 23.10 -36.35 -16.40
CA HIS A 804 24.14 -36.81 -17.33
C HIS A 804 25.52 -36.45 -16.77
N ASN A 805 26.48 -37.39 -16.79
CA ASN A 805 27.84 -37.16 -16.23
C ASN A 805 27.87 -36.60 -14.79
N ASN A 806 26.97 -37.06 -13.90
CA ASN A 806 26.80 -36.55 -12.53
C ASN A 806 26.41 -35.05 -12.43
N VAL A 807 25.93 -34.45 -13.52
CA VAL A 807 25.42 -33.08 -13.57
C VAL A 807 23.95 -33.12 -13.96
N ILE A 808 23.15 -32.24 -13.36
CA ILE A 808 21.72 -32.12 -13.65
C ILE A 808 21.50 -31.01 -14.67
N TYR A 809 20.83 -31.35 -15.77
CA TYR A 809 20.50 -30.42 -16.86
C TYR A 809 19.01 -30.11 -16.88
N ASP A 810 18.67 -28.88 -17.27
CA ASP A 810 17.29 -28.43 -17.50
C ASP A 810 17.11 -28.01 -18.96
N CYS A 811 16.28 -28.74 -19.70
CA CYS A 811 15.90 -28.44 -21.09
C CYS A 811 14.48 -27.86 -21.13
N ARG A 812 14.31 -26.70 -21.74
CA ARG A 812 12.99 -26.05 -21.85
C ARG A 812 12.21 -26.63 -23.02
N ILE A 813 10.96 -27.01 -22.77
CA ILE A 813 10.04 -27.49 -23.80
C ILE A 813 8.95 -26.45 -23.98
N GLY A 814 8.74 -26.00 -25.22
CA GLY A 814 7.69 -25.07 -25.59
C GLY A 814 6.85 -25.59 -26.75
N ARG A 815 5.88 -24.78 -27.17
CA ARG A 815 5.12 -25.03 -28.40
C ARG A 815 5.69 -24.19 -29.55
N ASP A 816 5.93 -24.83 -30.68
CA ASP A 816 6.34 -24.18 -31.92
C ASP A 816 5.17 -23.35 -32.51
N PRO A 817 5.39 -22.55 -33.57
CA PRO A 817 4.32 -21.78 -34.21
C PRO A 817 3.15 -22.62 -34.75
N ASN A 818 3.35 -23.92 -34.95
CA ASN A 818 2.34 -24.87 -35.41
C ASN A 818 1.66 -25.62 -34.25
N GLN A 819 1.87 -25.17 -32.99
CA GLN A 819 1.34 -25.75 -31.76
C GLN A 819 1.89 -27.15 -31.39
N ASN A 820 2.98 -27.60 -32.03
CA ASN A 820 3.65 -28.86 -31.70
C ASN A 820 4.72 -28.64 -30.61
N TYR A 821 4.98 -29.67 -29.80
CA TYR A 821 5.99 -29.66 -28.74
C TYR A 821 7.41 -29.75 -29.31
N ALA A 822 8.29 -28.85 -28.89
CA ALA A 822 9.69 -28.81 -29.31
C ALA A 822 10.59 -28.25 -28.20
N PHE A 823 11.88 -28.59 -28.22
CA PHE A 823 12.86 -27.96 -27.33
C PHE A 823 13.13 -26.52 -27.76
N ARG A 824 13.27 -25.64 -26.77
CA ARG A 824 13.42 -24.18 -26.96
C ARG A 824 14.81 -23.74 -26.51
N PHE A 825 15.51 -23.02 -27.38
CA PHE A 825 16.85 -22.47 -27.14
C PHE A 825 16.88 -20.96 -27.31
N VAL A 826 17.83 -20.30 -26.66
CA VAL A 826 18.07 -18.87 -26.83
C VAL A 826 18.93 -18.70 -28.07
N ALA A 827 18.41 -18.03 -29.11
CA ALA A 827 19.18 -17.77 -30.31
C ALA A 827 20.25 -16.73 -30.01
N SER A 828 21.52 -17.05 -30.25
CA SER A 828 22.66 -16.17 -30.01
C SER A 828 22.79 -15.12 -31.10
N ASN A 829 21.82 -14.21 -31.21
CA ASN A 829 22.00 -12.95 -31.93
C ASN A 829 21.93 -11.78 -30.93
N MET A 830 22.58 -10.66 -31.27
CA MET A 830 23.06 -9.60 -30.35
C MET A 830 22.02 -8.92 -29.42
N ASP A 831 20.74 -9.26 -29.54
CA ASP A 831 19.68 -8.88 -28.61
C ASP A 831 19.10 -10.17 -28.01
N GLY A 832 19.56 -10.57 -26.83
CA GLY A 832 19.34 -11.88 -26.20
C GLY A 832 17.91 -12.28 -25.81
N ASN A 833 16.89 -11.86 -26.56
CA ASN A 833 15.48 -12.13 -26.31
C ASN A 833 14.74 -12.88 -27.45
N SER A 834 15.42 -13.34 -28.50
CA SER A 834 14.81 -14.18 -29.53
C SER A 834 14.98 -15.68 -29.21
N PHE A 835 13.88 -16.43 -29.29
CA PHE A 835 13.86 -17.87 -28.99
C PHE A 835 13.73 -18.66 -30.30
N ALA A 836 14.56 -19.68 -30.47
CA ALA A 836 14.47 -20.63 -31.57
C ALA A 836 13.96 -21.99 -31.06
N TYR A 837 13.25 -22.70 -31.93
CA TYR A 837 12.80 -24.08 -31.69
C TYR A 837 13.70 -25.02 -32.49
N CYS A 838 13.90 -26.25 -31.99
CA CYS A 838 14.56 -27.29 -32.79
C CYS A 838 13.77 -27.60 -34.07
N ASP A 839 14.48 -28.08 -35.10
CA ASP A 839 13.90 -28.39 -36.41
C ASP A 839 12.80 -29.49 -36.35
N ARG A 840 12.80 -30.28 -35.27
CA ARG A 840 11.83 -31.36 -35.04
C ARG A 840 10.82 -30.95 -33.98
N SER A 841 9.54 -31.04 -34.31
CA SER A 841 8.43 -30.85 -33.39
C SER A 841 7.51 -32.07 -33.36
N PHE A 842 6.85 -32.27 -32.21
CA PHE A 842 6.09 -33.47 -31.88
C PHE A 842 4.65 -33.12 -31.52
N ARG A 843 3.69 -33.97 -31.86
CA ARG A 843 2.26 -33.67 -31.64
C ARG A 843 1.87 -33.76 -30.18
N SER A 844 2.61 -34.51 -29.37
CA SER A 844 2.41 -34.64 -27.94
C SER A 844 3.73 -34.71 -27.17
N LEU A 845 3.70 -34.42 -25.86
CA LEU A 845 4.84 -34.63 -24.97
C LEU A 845 5.27 -36.09 -24.88
N GLY A 846 4.32 -37.03 -24.96
CA GLY A 846 4.63 -38.47 -24.96
C GLY A 846 5.40 -38.91 -26.20
N GLU A 847 5.08 -38.35 -27.37
CA GLU A 847 5.80 -38.61 -28.61
C GLU A 847 7.24 -38.06 -28.55
N LEU A 848 7.42 -36.86 -27.99
CA LEU A 848 8.73 -36.28 -27.73
C LEU A 848 9.56 -37.19 -26.82
N VAL A 849 9.01 -37.63 -25.69
CA VAL A 849 9.72 -38.50 -24.75
C VAL A 849 10.07 -39.84 -25.40
N THR A 850 9.12 -40.46 -26.11
CA THR A 850 9.33 -41.75 -26.80
C THR A 850 10.48 -41.62 -27.81
N TYR A 851 10.51 -40.56 -28.61
CA TYR A 851 11.57 -40.34 -29.58
C TYR A 851 12.97 -40.28 -28.94
N TYR A 852 13.12 -39.49 -27.87
CA TYR A 852 14.40 -39.34 -27.16
C TYR A 852 14.74 -40.49 -26.20
N THR A 853 13.90 -41.52 -26.10
CA THR A 853 14.32 -42.80 -25.49
C THR A 853 15.22 -43.60 -26.45
N GLU A 854 15.03 -43.44 -27.76
CA GLU A 854 15.79 -44.15 -28.80
C GLU A 854 16.85 -43.27 -29.48
N HIS A 855 16.72 -41.94 -29.39
CA HIS A 855 17.59 -40.96 -30.04
C HIS A 855 18.27 -40.04 -29.02
N SER A 856 19.56 -39.72 -29.25
CA SER A 856 20.36 -38.91 -28.33
C SER A 856 19.93 -37.43 -28.34
N LEU A 857 19.89 -36.81 -27.16
CA LEU A 857 19.67 -35.37 -27.01
C LEU A 857 20.80 -34.50 -27.58
N ALA A 858 21.92 -35.11 -27.99
CA ALA A 858 23.05 -34.45 -28.64
C ALA A 858 22.66 -33.65 -29.90
N GLU A 859 21.57 -34.05 -30.56
CA GLU A 859 21.06 -33.34 -31.75
C GLU A 859 20.59 -31.91 -31.43
N ASN A 860 20.19 -31.65 -30.18
CA ASN A 860 19.72 -30.34 -29.73
C ASN A 860 20.73 -29.61 -28.83
N ASN A 861 21.54 -30.38 -28.09
CA ASN A 861 22.61 -29.84 -27.26
C ASN A 861 23.79 -30.82 -27.29
N PRO A 862 24.92 -30.47 -27.94
CA PRO A 862 26.08 -31.35 -28.07
C PRO A 862 26.64 -31.86 -26.73
N ASP A 863 26.44 -31.10 -25.65
CA ASP A 863 26.89 -31.45 -24.30
C ASP A 863 25.99 -32.48 -23.59
N LEU A 864 24.86 -32.84 -24.20
CA LEU A 864 23.87 -33.81 -23.69
C LEU A 864 23.83 -35.06 -24.56
N ASN A 865 24.94 -35.77 -24.67
CA ASN A 865 25.00 -37.04 -25.41
C ASN A 865 24.45 -38.21 -24.59
N THR A 866 23.15 -38.19 -24.35
CA THR A 866 22.41 -39.23 -23.63
C THR A 866 21.00 -39.37 -24.19
N CYS A 867 20.42 -40.55 -24.07
CA CYS A 867 19.00 -40.80 -24.27
C CYS A 867 18.26 -40.73 -22.92
N LEU A 868 16.93 -40.63 -22.98
CA LEU A 868 16.05 -40.73 -21.82
C LEU A 868 15.91 -42.21 -21.42
N THR A 869 16.64 -42.65 -20.39
CA THR A 869 16.75 -44.07 -20.06
C THR A 869 15.85 -44.50 -18.90
N VAL A 870 15.80 -43.72 -17.81
CA VAL A 870 15.09 -44.12 -16.58
C VAL A 870 14.10 -43.03 -16.14
N PRO A 871 12.79 -43.29 -16.18
CA PRO A 871 11.81 -42.31 -15.73
C PRO A 871 11.77 -42.23 -14.19
N ILE A 872 11.65 -41.03 -13.62
CA ILE A 872 11.83 -40.82 -12.16
C ILE A 872 10.94 -41.68 -11.26
N LYS A 873 9.67 -41.94 -11.60
CA LYS A 873 8.74 -42.74 -10.78
C LYS A 873 9.11 -44.24 -10.73
N SER A 874 10.07 -44.70 -11.52
CA SER A 874 10.59 -46.08 -11.46
C SER A 874 11.54 -46.33 -10.28
N HIS A 875 12.00 -45.28 -9.58
CA HIS A 875 12.82 -45.41 -8.38
C HIS A 875 11.97 -45.61 -7.12
N ALA A 876 12.07 -46.80 -6.51
CA ALA A 876 11.28 -47.23 -5.35
C ALA A 876 11.42 -46.38 -4.06
N ASN A 877 12.39 -45.45 -3.99
CA ASN A 877 12.66 -44.61 -2.82
C ASN A 877 11.96 -43.24 -2.85
N ILE A 878 11.18 -42.92 -3.88
CA ILE A 878 10.49 -41.64 -3.99
C ILE A 878 9.06 -41.81 -3.48
N LYS A 879 8.87 -41.61 -2.17
CA LYS A 879 7.52 -41.31 -1.65
C LYS A 879 7.20 -39.88 -2.05
N ILE A 880 6.31 -39.74 -3.05
CA ILE A 880 5.72 -38.45 -3.44
C ILE A 880 4.78 -37.97 -2.33
#